data_AF-A0A442GEQ9-F1
#
_entry.id   AF-A0A442GEQ9-F1
#
_cell.length_a   1.000
_cell.length_b   1.000
_cell.length_c   1.000
_cell.angle_alpha   90.00
_cell.angle_beta   90.00
_cell.angle_gamma   90.00
#
_symmetry.space_group_name_H-M   'P 1'
#
loop_
_entity.id
_entity.type
_entity.pdbx_description
1 polymer ?
#
loop_
_entity_poly.entity_id
_entity_poly.type
_entity_poly.pdbx_seq_one_letter_code
_entity_poly.pdbx_strand_id
1 'polypeptide(L)'
;MTATLTFHPLGNADCTRIDFADGKKMLVDYADMRNDDDPYDKRIELPEELRADLRAADRDDYDVVCFTHLDDDHCCGAGDFFWFDHAAKYQGAGRIEIKELWVPAAAILEDGCQDSARIIRQEARHRLRQGYGIRVFSRPKKLREWLEKQGLSLESRAHLITDAGQYVPGFSKFGTERAEFFIHSPFGWRQNETEVVDRNQDSVVFQATFLEGGRETYALFMSDIHADSIDQIVLTTKRHGREDRLLWDIFKVPHHCSYTAIGWIKGEDETEPTAHVEWLCETQGRERHIMVSTSKPMPIKGSAEDDDVQPPHRQAGNYYKSVARNADGQFKVTMETPSVSRPKQVKIEITDRGAQLLTISAAAGAAAIVSTRRGRADRMTALHEWWTGFGQTLPDAVAADIGRARDAAAFIASGAIPGVALVEARQTAGGSHVALQLDIEVERPQDLACDIRAIEPVAVIFDAGGHAPSVLALRADFPDTMHQNAIPSGFPRSLCIDDRPWAEAQLTFTIPDFIRRIQLWLARAAKGELHDPAQPLEPLFFGSALKILVPTAALADQEDPAELIGFAHPDNPNIVVTRLVGKDARADVHPNGFVVVPLRAAPQQTGRLRQSPATLAALAAELAECGVDLGAEIARRVIAWAGLQKDDLRRLSSRLAIIAASPVEGTDGKTADDLRAFVTEATAGEVGAALGVIERNVSDVGSGSGYVRLIGMKDIKSVPVVDIAPAEVHLDFNRDLGAAISGQEAPDTRAAVMIGAGSLGSQVAINLAREGRFRWTLVDNDALLPHNLARHALFSSDVGVPKAIAVARRMHGLLDESIGHLACNVLAPSDQLKEALADKLRAAEIIIDASASVAVSRYVADLPAASGRRLSVFFNPAGTAVVLLSEGTNRDVTLRDLESQYHRIFQIEPALADHLRPRDGGLRYSGSCRAVTNRISASQAALLSAIAARGMTTALKDDGAAIRIWSVSDESEVRLYFRPAAEVTRVTLGDWTVTYDTLVQAELVALRERNLPHETGGVLLGISDTSRHSIHIVRALPQPGDSQGSVTRFERGVSGLREAVAAAAEASLHQVRYVGEWHSHPVGSSTTPSTIDLSQLSWLTEELEDEGIPALMAIAGDHGSITLLLGGRQRAPDGVRKECA
;
A
#
# COMPACT_ATOMS: atom_id res chain seq x y z
N MET A 1 -9.59 -25.16 31.07
CA MET A 1 -10.60 -25.35 30.01
C MET A 1 -10.20 -24.47 28.84
N THR A 2 -10.73 -24.68 27.65
CA THR A 2 -10.58 -23.77 26.50
C THR A 2 -11.59 -22.63 26.64
N ALA A 3 -11.27 -21.45 26.09
CA ALA A 3 -12.22 -20.34 26.08
C ALA A 3 -13.33 -20.59 25.06
N THR A 4 -14.57 -20.17 25.35
CA THR A 4 -15.72 -20.32 24.45
C THR A 4 -16.51 -19.03 24.35
N LEU A 5 -16.89 -18.64 23.13
CA LEU A 5 -17.79 -17.52 22.86
C LEU A 5 -19.15 -18.06 22.41
N THR A 6 -20.24 -17.59 23.03
CA THR A 6 -21.62 -18.02 22.76
C THR A 6 -22.48 -16.82 22.39
N PHE A 7 -22.93 -16.77 21.14
CA PHE A 7 -23.83 -15.74 20.62
C PHE A 7 -25.27 -16.25 20.61
N HIS A 8 -26.20 -15.48 21.18
CA HIS A 8 -27.59 -15.90 21.37
C HIS A 8 -28.51 -15.44 20.21
N PRO A 9 -29.49 -16.25 19.79
CA PRO A 9 -30.46 -15.87 18.76
C PRO A 9 -31.59 -15.04 19.38
N LEU A 10 -31.46 -13.71 19.34
CA LEU A 10 -32.36 -12.75 20.00
C LEU A 10 -33.03 -11.77 19.02
N GLY A 11 -32.97 -12.04 17.71
CA GLY A 11 -33.36 -11.07 16.69
C GLY A 11 -32.25 -10.04 16.48
N ASN A 12 -32.62 -8.76 16.35
CA ASN A 12 -31.68 -7.64 16.36
C ASN A 12 -31.50 -7.21 17.81
N ALA A 13 -30.83 -8.04 18.59
CA ALA A 13 -30.54 -7.79 19.99
C ALA A 13 -29.32 -8.60 20.39
N ASP A 14 -28.59 -8.07 21.37
CA ASP A 14 -27.29 -8.59 21.74
C ASP A 14 -27.24 -9.21 23.13
N CYS A 15 -26.67 -10.41 23.16
CA CYS A 15 -26.11 -11.01 24.35
C CYS A 15 -25.06 -12.03 23.91
N THR A 16 -23.79 -11.73 24.17
CA THR A 16 -22.67 -12.65 23.93
C THR A 16 -22.04 -13.06 25.23
N ARG A 17 -21.95 -14.36 25.48
CA ARG A 17 -21.27 -14.91 26.66
C ARG A 17 -19.87 -15.35 26.29
N ILE A 18 -18.90 -15.01 27.14
CA ILE A 18 -17.51 -15.46 27.05
C ILE A 18 -17.20 -16.29 28.31
N ASP A 19 -16.88 -17.56 28.09
CA ASP A 19 -16.42 -18.50 29.11
C ASP A 19 -14.89 -18.57 29.01
N PHE A 20 -14.17 -18.17 30.07
CA PHE A 20 -12.70 -18.12 30.06
C PHE A 20 -12.06 -19.47 30.48
N ALA A 21 -10.77 -19.61 30.21
CA ALA A 21 -10.03 -20.85 30.47
C ALA A 21 -9.97 -21.26 31.95
N ASP A 22 -10.03 -20.27 32.85
CA ASP A 22 -10.04 -20.43 34.32
C ASP A 22 -11.44 -20.55 34.92
N GLY A 23 -12.49 -20.56 34.10
CA GLY A 23 -13.88 -20.69 34.54
C GLY A 23 -14.56 -19.38 34.91
N LYS A 24 -13.87 -18.23 34.82
CA LYS A 24 -14.55 -16.92 34.86
C LYS A 24 -15.55 -16.82 33.71
N LYS A 25 -16.60 -16.00 33.90
CA LYS A 25 -17.65 -15.78 32.90
C LYS A 25 -17.92 -14.29 32.71
N MET A 26 -18.01 -13.88 31.45
CA MET A 26 -18.38 -12.52 31.04
C MET A 26 -19.62 -12.52 30.15
N LEU A 27 -20.46 -11.51 30.31
CA LEU A 27 -21.48 -11.13 29.33
C LEU A 27 -21.11 -9.82 28.65
N VAL A 28 -21.30 -9.77 27.33
CA VAL A 28 -21.29 -8.56 26.50
C VAL A 28 -22.72 -8.35 26.03
N ASP A 29 -23.34 -7.32 26.57
CA ASP A 29 -24.75 -6.94 26.49
C ASP A 29 -25.72 -7.99 27.06
N TYR A 30 -26.94 -7.52 27.35
CA TYR A 30 -28.05 -8.35 27.81
C TYR A 30 -29.36 -7.71 27.38
N ALA A 31 -30.02 -8.30 26.41
CA ALA A 31 -31.34 -7.86 25.96
C ALA A 31 -32.31 -9.03 25.84
N ASP A 32 -33.14 -9.18 26.87
CA ASP A 32 -34.24 -10.15 26.86
C ASP A 32 -35.42 -9.60 26.07
N MET A 33 -35.36 -9.80 24.76
CA MET A 33 -36.32 -9.20 23.83
C MET A 33 -37.44 -10.15 23.43
N ARG A 34 -37.43 -11.41 23.88
CA ARG A 34 -38.45 -12.39 23.52
C ARG A 34 -39.84 -11.92 23.96
N ASN A 35 -40.83 -12.13 23.10
CA ASN A 35 -42.24 -11.84 23.39
C ASN A 35 -42.99 -13.15 23.64
N ASP A 36 -43.30 -13.45 24.91
CA ASP A 36 -44.03 -14.66 25.29
C ASP A 36 -45.49 -14.69 24.84
N ASP A 37 -46.07 -13.54 24.51
CA ASP A 37 -47.43 -13.45 23.97
C ASP A 37 -47.47 -13.81 22.46
N ASP A 38 -46.32 -13.90 21.79
CA ASP A 38 -46.22 -14.32 20.39
C ASP A 38 -45.74 -15.78 20.28
N PRO A 39 -46.63 -16.75 19.98
CA PRO A 39 -46.24 -18.16 19.86
C PRO A 39 -45.34 -18.45 18.66
N TYR A 40 -45.11 -17.47 17.78
CA TYR A 40 -44.21 -17.57 16.63
C TYR A 40 -42.85 -16.92 16.88
N ASP A 41 -42.63 -16.32 18.04
CA ASP A 41 -41.32 -15.80 18.42
C ASP A 41 -40.34 -16.95 18.60
N LYS A 42 -39.26 -16.93 17.81
CA LYS A 42 -38.22 -17.97 17.79
C LYS A 42 -37.00 -17.60 18.60
N ARG A 43 -36.99 -16.43 19.23
CA ARG A 43 -35.88 -15.99 20.08
C ARG A 43 -35.74 -16.94 21.26
N ILE A 44 -34.50 -17.14 21.69
CA ILE A 44 -34.23 -18.02 22.82
C ILE A 44 -34.78 -17.41 24.12
N GLU A 45 -35.20 -18.26 25.06
CA GLU A 45 -35.46 -17.88 26.45
C GLU A 45 -34.16 -17.49 27.15
N LEU A 46 -33.71 -16.25 26.94
CA LEU A 46 -32.40 -15.80 27.42
C LEU A 46 -32.23 -15.97 28.95
N PRO A 47 -33.20 -15.57 29.81
CA PRO A 47 -33.04 -15.72 31.25
C PRO A 47 -32.94 -17.17 31.70
N GLU A 48 -33.69 -18.08 31.08
CA GLU A 48 -33.67 -19.50 31.45
C GLU A 48 -32.36 -20.16 31.03
N GLU A 49 -31.88 -19.85 29.82
CA GLU A 49 -30.64 -20.38 29.26
C GLU A 49 -29.42 -19.94 30.08
N LEU A 50 -29.32 -18.65 30.41
CA LEU A 50 -28.22 -18.14 31.22
C LEU A 50 -28.24 -18.69 32.65
N ARG A 51 -29.44 -18.79 33.27
CA ARG A 51 -29.56 -19.45 34.58
C ARG A 51 -29.20 -20.94 34.52
N ALA A 52 -29.52 -21.63 33.43
CA ALA A 52 -29.15 -23.04 33.26
C ALA A 52 -27.63 -23.20 33.17
N ASP A 53 -26.94 -22.32 32.45
CA ASP A 53 -25.47 -22.31 32.37
C ASP A 53 -24.81 -22.01 33.72
N LEU A 54 -25.29 -20.99 34.44
CA LEU A 54 -24.77 -20.63 35.76
C LEU A 54 -24.96 -21.78 36.77
N ARG A 55 -26.15 -22.42 36.78
CA ARG A 55 -26.39 -23.64 37.58
C ARG A 55 -25.47 -24.79 37.20
N ALA A 56 -25.21 -24.99 35.90
CA ALA A 56 -24.30 -26.03 35.44
C ALA A 56 -22.85 -25.79 35.87
N ALA A 57 -22.49 -24.52 36.12
CA ALA A 57 -21.20 -24.10 36.67
C ALA A 57 -21.21 -23.89 38.19
N ASP A 58 -22.28 -24.28 38.89
CA ASP A 58 -22.46 -24.12 40.35
C ASP A 58 -22.19 -22.69 40.85
N ARG A 59 -22.76 -21.70 40.14
CA ARG A 59 -22.62 -20.27 40.46
C ARG A 59 -23.90 -19.48 40.18
N ASP A 60 -23.98 -18.28 40.75
CA ASP A 60 -25.11 -17.35 40.64
C ASP A 60 -24.67 -15.91 40.30
N ASP A 61 -23.43 -15.75 39.83
CA ASP A 61 -22.83 -14.47 39.47
C ASP A 61 -22.10 -14.52 38.11
N TYR A 62 -21.96 -13.35 37.48
CA TYR A 62 -20.98 -13.10 36.41
C TYR A 62 -19.80 -12.29 36.92
N ASP A 63 -18.59 -12.62 36.45
CA ASP A 63 -17.38 -11.88 36.82
C ASP A 63 -17.37 -10.49 36.15
N VAL A 64 -17.84 -10.41 34.91
CA VAL A 64 -17.98 -9.15 34.18
C VAL A 64 -19.30 -9.12 33.42
N VAL A 65 -20.01 -8.00 33.47
CA VAL A 65 -21.10 -7.68 32.54
C VAL A 65 -20.78 -6.35 31.89
N CYS A 66 -20.60 -6.35 30.57
CA CYS A 66 -20.32 -5.19 29.75
C CYS A 66 -21.57 -4.76 29.00
N PHE A 67 -22.08 -3.55 29.26
CA PHE A 67 -23.06 -2.92 28.40
C PHE A 67 -22.33 -1.97 27.47
N THR A 68 -22.33 -2.28 26.17
CA THR A 68 -21.62 -1.52 25.15
C THR A 68 -22.23 -0.14 24.98
N HIS A 69 -23.55 -0.03 25.07
CA HIS A 69 -24.35 1.19 25.18
C HIS A 69 -25.73 0.87 25.79
N LEU A 70 -26.67 1.82 25.78
CA LEU A 70 -27.93 1.75 26.54
C LEU A 70 -29.20 1.68 25.67
N ASP A 71 -29.10 1.27 24.41
CA ASP A 71 -30.28 0.97 23.61
C ASP A 71 -30.96 -0.32 24.07
N ASP A 72 -32.27 -0.42 23.85
CA ASP A 72 -33.10 -1.47 24.45
C ASP A 72 -32.68 -2.86 23.96
N ASP A 73 -32.25 -2.99 22.70
CA ASP A 73 -31.66 -4.18 22.11
C ASP A 73 -30.29 -4.58 22.68
N HIS A 74 -29.73 -3.80 23.62
CA HIS A 74 -28.53 -4.14 24.39
C HIS A 74 -28.77 -4.28 25.90
N CYS A 75 -29.91 -3.79 26.41
CA CYS A 75 -30.14 -3.72 27.85
C CYS A 75 -31.52 -4.15 28.36
N CYS A 76 -32.48 -4.45 27.48
CA CYS A 76 -33.85 -4.78 27.88
C CYS A 76 -33.90 -5.98 28.85
N GLY A 77 -34.80 -5.92 29.83
CA GLY A 77 -34.95 -6.95 30.85
C GLY A 77 -33.84 -7.01 31.92
N ALA A 78 -32.77 -6.22 31.81
CA ALA A 78 -31.66 -6.25 32.79
C ALA A 78 -32.15 -5.99 34.23
N GLY A 79 -33.14 -5.10 34.38
CA GLY A 79 -33.78 -4.77 35.66
C GLY A 79 -34.54 -5.91 36.32
N ASP A 80 -34.84 -7.01 35.61
CA ASP A 80 -35.52 -8.18 36.15
C ASP A 80 -34.57 -9.37 36.37
N PHE A 81 -33.49 -9.41 35.60
CA PHE A 81 -32.52 -10.51 35.64
C PHE A 81 -31.39 -10.31 36.66
N PHE A 82 -30.82 -9.10 36.72
CA PHE A 82 -29.63 -8.85 37.52
C PHE A 82 -29.95 -8.34 38.93
N TRP A 83 -29.00 -8.60 39.82
CA TRP A 83 -28.90 -7.96 41.12
C TRP A 83 -28.18 -6.61 40.96
N PHE A 84 -28.81 -5.53 41.42
CA PHE A 84 -28.22 -4.18 41.39
C PHE A 84 -28.12 -3.57 42.79
N ASP A 85 -26.97 -3.01 43.12
CA ASP A 85 -26.64 -2.54 44.47
C ASP A 85 -27.30 -1.20 44.81
N HIS A 86 -27.60 -0.37 43.81
CA HIS A 86 -28.11 0.97 44.05
C HIS A 86 -29.52 1.03 44.68
N ALA A 87 -30.32 -0.05 44.59
CA ALA A 87 -31.67 -0.08 45.13
C ALA A 87 -32.16 -1.49 45.49
N ALA A 88 -32.70 -1.63 46.72
CA ALA A 88 -33.18 -2.91 47.27
C ALA A 88 -34.27 -3.63 46.44
N LYS A 89 -35.05 -2.92 45.61
CA LYS A 89 -36.06 -3.54 44.74
C LYS A 89 -35.46 -4.41 43.62
N TYR A 90 -34.17 -4.24 43.32
CA TYR A 90 -33.42 -5.06 42.38
C TYR A 90 -32.58 -6.13 43.09
N GLN A 91 -32.88 -6.41 44.36
CA GLN A 91 -32.18 -7.37 45.19
C GLN A 91 -33.18 -8.45 45.61
N GLY A 92 -32.80 -9.72 45.49
CA GLY A 92 -33.68 -10.84 45.84
C GLY A 92 -33.19 -12.18 45.32
N ALA A 93 -33.77 -13.25 45.85
CA ALA A 93 -33.44 -14.61 45.47
C ALA A 93 -33.72 -14.87 43.97
N GLY A 94 -32.73 -15.39 43.24
CA GLY A 94 -32.85 -15.74 41.81
C GLY A 94 -32.40 -14.65 40.83
N ARG A 95 -31.98 -13.49 41.31
CA ARG A 95 -31.28 -12.45 40.52
C ARG A 95 -29.78 -12.72 40.50
N ILE A 96 -29.15 -12.45 39.37
CA ILE A 96 -27.74 -12.79 39.13
C ILE A 96 -26.82 -11.65 39.54
N GLU A 97 -25.80 -11.92 40.34
CA GLU A 97 -24.85 -10.91 40.80
C GLU A 97 -23.85 -10.51 39.70
N ILE A 98 -23.40 -9.25 39.74
CA ILE A 98 -22.39 -8.70 38.83
C ILE A 98 -21.18 -8.26 39.66
N LYS A 99 -20.04 -8.93 39.51
CA LYS A 99 -18.81 -8.55 40.22
C LYS A 99 -18.22 -7.24 39.69
N GLU A 100 -18.01 -7.13 38.37
CA GLU A 100 -17.58 -5.89 37.72
C GLU A 100 -18.52 -5.48 36.58
N LEU A 101 -19.03 -4.25 36.63
CA LEU A 101 -19.88 -3.65 35.61
C LEU A 101 -19.03 -2.82 34.65
N TRP A 102 -19.13 -3.08 33.35
CA TRP A 102 -18.36 -2.41 32.31
C TRP A 102 -19.31 -1.53 31.48
N VAL A 103 -19.05 -0.22 31.40
CA VAL A 103 -19.92 0.74 30.69
C VAL A 103 -19.13 1.88 30.03
N PRO A 104 -19.61 2.47 28.93
CA PRO A 104 -19.02 3.69 28.40
C PRO A 104 -19.31 4.88 29.33
N ALA A 105 -18.47 5.91 29.30
CA ALA A 105 -18.73 7.16 30.01
C ALA A 105 -20.10 7.79 29.62
N ALA A 106 -20.55 7.56 28.38
CA ALA A 106 -21.87 7.95 27.90
C ALA A 106 -23.01 7.41 28.78
N ALA A 107 -22.94 6.14 29.20
CA ALA A 107 -23.97 5.53 30.06
C ALA A 107 -24.09 6.20 31.43
N ILE A 108 -23.03 6.86 31.92
CA ILE A 108 -23.05 7.65 33.15
C ILE A 108 -23.60 9.05 32.88
N LEU A 109 -23.25 9.64 31.75
CA LEU A 109 -23.51 11.04 31.43
C LEU A 109 -24.88 11.29 30.82
N GLU A 110 -25.50 10.29 30.21
CA GLU A 110 -26.78 10.43 29.55
C GLU A 110 -27.88 10.82 30.56
N ASP A 111 -28.67 11.82 30.19
CA ASP A 111 -29.84 12.27 30.93
C ASP A 111 -31.12 11.76 30.26
N GLY A 112 -32.22 11.70 31.01
CA GLY A 112 -33.52 11.30 30.44
C GLY A 112 -33.74 9.80 30.16
N CYS A 113 -32.76 8.92 30.41
CA CYS A 113 -32.95 7.46 30.24
C CYS A 113 -34.19 6.94 31.00
N GLN A 114 -34.89 6.00 30.37
CA GLN A 114 -36.05 5.28 30.92
C GLN A 114 -35.71 3.80 31.15
N ASP A 115 -36.62 3.08 31.82
CA ASP A 115 -36.61 1.61 31.96
C ASP A 115 -35.24 1.00 32.26
N SER A 116 -34.77 0.02 31.49
CA SER A 116 -33.51 -0.70 31.75
C SER A 116 -32.28 0.19 31.62
N ALA A 117 -32.25 1.08 30.62
CA ALA A 117 -31.20 2.09 30.46
C ALA A 117 -31.03 2.95 31.73
N ARG A 118 -32.15 3.38 32.33
CA ARG A 118 -32.14 4.14 33.58
C ARG A 118 -31.55 3.33 34.74
N ILE A 119 -31.89 2.05 34.83
CA ILE A 119 -31.45 1.16 35.91
C ILE A 119 -29.94 0.96 35.83
N ILE A 120 -29.41 0.64 34.64
CA ILE A 120 -27.97 0.44 34.44
C ILE A 120 -27.20 1.73 34.70
N ARG A 121 -27.70 2.88 34.22
CA ARG A 121 -27.11 4.19 34.57
C ARG A 121 -27.08 4.42 36.07
N GLN A 122 -28.17 4.13 36.78
CA GLN A 122 -28.25 4.32 38.24
C GLN A 122 -27.24 3.43 38.97
N GLU A 123 -27.10 2.17 38.54
CA GLU A 123 -26.10 1.26 39.05
C GLU A 123 -24.68 1.75 38.77
N ALA A 124 -24.38 2.11 37.51
CA ALA A 124 -23.07 2.60 37.11
C ALA A 124 -22.67 3.86 37.90
N ARG A 125 -23.61 4.81 38.05
CA ARG A 125 -23.43 6.01 38.87
C ARG A 125 -23.25 5.66 40.36
N HIS A 126 -23.92 4.63 40.87
CA HIS A 126 -23.74 4.17 42.26
C HIS A 126 -22.34 3.60 42.48
N ARG A 127 -21.95 2.60 41.69
CA ARG A 127 -20.65 1.93 41.77
C ARG A 127 -19.49 2.89 41.56
N LEU A 128 -19.58 3.81 40.60
CA LEU A 128 -18.56 4.84 40.37
C LEU A 128 -18.42 5.81 41.56
N ARG A 129 -19.53 6.20 42.19
CA ARG A 129 -19.48 7.04 43.39
C ARG A 129 -18.81 6.31 44.55
N GLN A 130 -19.17 5.05 44.77
CA GLN A 130 -18.60 4.23 45.85
C GLN A 130 -17.16 3.78 45.56
N GLY A 131 -16.77 3.71 44.28
CA GLY A 131 -15.41 3.36 43.85
C GLY A 131 -15.12 1.86 43.82
N TYR A 132 -16.10 1.01 43.52
CA TYR A 132 -15.92 -0.45 43.47
C TYR A 132 -16.67 -1.07 42.28
N GLY A 133 -16.22 -2.26 41.84
CA GLY A 133 -17.00 -3.15 40.97
C GLY A 133 -17.45 -2.53 39.63
N ILE A 134 -16.71 -1.56 39.10
CA ILE A 134 -17.02 -0.88 37.83
C ILE A 134 -15.76 -0.55 37.04
N ARG A 135 -15.88 -0.65 35.72
CA ARG A 135 -14.96 -0.13 34.72
C ARG A 135 -15.70 0.84 33.81
N VAL A 136 -15.19 2.06 33.69
CA VAL A 136 -15.73 3.10 32.80
C VAL A 136 -14.80 3.28 31.63
N PHE A 137 -15.34 3.25 30.41
CA PHE A 137 -14.55 3.47 29.20
C PHE A 137 -14.65 4.92 28.75
N SER A 138 -13.48 5.52 28.47
CA SER A 138 -13.27 6.94 28.14
C SER A 138 -13.33 7.92 29.33
N ARG A 139 -12.68 9.07 29.14
CA ARG A 139 -12.55 10.18 30.12
C ARG A 139 -12.92 11.56 29.53
N PRO A 140 -14.15 11.77 29.03
CA PRO A 140 -14.53 13.08 28.50
C PRO A 140 -14.56 14.16 29.60
N LYS A 141 -14.45 15.44 29.22
CA LYS A 141 -14.55 16.61 30.11
C LYS A 141 -15.84 16.59 30.93
N LYS A 142 -16.96 16.22 30.30
CA LYS A 142 -18.26 16.07 30.98
C LYS A 142 -18.23 15.07 32.14
N LEU A 143 -17.42 14.00 32.07
CA LEU A 143 -17.27 13.04 33.18
C LEU A 143 -16.56 13.68 34.38
N ARG A 144 -15.54 14.51 34.14
CA ARG A 144 -14.89 15.28 35.20
C ARG A 144 -15.89 16.21 35.89
N GLU A 145 -16.66 16.97 35.13
CA GLU A 145 -17.69 17.88 35.67
C GLU A 145 -18.76 17.12 36.46
N TRP A 146 -19.18 15.95 35.98
CA TRP A 146 -20.13 15.11 36.70
C TRP A 146 -19.56 14.64 38.04
N LEU A 147 -18.31 14.15 38.07
CA LEU A 147 -17.62 13.72 39.29
C LEU A 147 -17.48 14.87 40.30
N GLU A 148 -17.09 16.06 39.84
CA GLU A 148 -17.00 17.27 40.67
C GLU A 148 -18.35 17.62 41.31
N LYS A 149 -19.45 17.54 40.55
CA LYS A 149 -20.81 17.71 41.07
C LYS A 149 -21.21 16.64 42.10
N GLN A 150 -20.58 15.47 42.07
CA GLN A 150 -20.77 14.42 43.09
C GLN A 150 -19.80 14.56 44.29
N GLY A 151 -18.96 15.60 44.34
CA GLY A 151 -17.95 15.77 45.37
C GLY A 151 -16.73 14.86 45.22
N LEU A 152 -16.44 14.38 44.01
CA LEU A 152 -15.33 13.49 43.67
C LEU A 152 -14.40 14.17 42.65
N SER A 153 -13.17 13.67 42.52
CA SER A 153 -12.24 14.08 41.45
C SER A 153 -12.00 12.95 40.46
N LEU A 154 -11.62 13.31 39.23
CA LEU A 154 -11.25 12.32 38.20
C LEU A 154 -10.08 11.45 38.67
N GLU A 155 -9.09 12.04 39.33
CA GLU A 155 -7.90 11.36 39.86
C GLU A 155 -8.29 10.31 40.91
N SER A 156 -9.27 10.63 41.78
CA SER A 156 -9.78 9.69 42.79
C SER A 156 -10.49 8.46 42.22
N ARG A 157 -10.83 8.48 40.93
CA ARG A 157 -11.52 7.40 40.20
C ARG A 157 -10.75 6.91 38.98
N ALA A 158 -9.55 7.43 38.70
CA ALA A 158 -8.79 7.11 37.50
C ALA A 158 -8.47 5.61 37.36
N HIS A 159 -8.28 4.90 38.48
CA HIS A 159 -8.04 3.45 38.50
C HIS A 159 -9.24 2.60 38.01
N LEU A 160 -10.44 3.18 37.93
CA LEU A 160 -11.67 2.57 37.41
C LEU A 160 -11.95 2.96 35.95
N ILE A 161 -11.10 3.77 35.34
CA ILE A 161 -11.29 4.31 33.98
C ILE A 161 -10.23 3.74 33.05
N THR A 162 -10.65 3.25 31.88
CA THR A 162 -9.75 2.77 30.82
C THR A 162 -10.09 3.50 29.52
N ASP A 163 -9.09 4.08 28.86
CA ASP A 163 -9.31 4.80 27.60
C ASP A 163 -9.15 3.91 26.37
N ALA A 164 -9.67 4.37 25.24
CA ALA A 164 -9.25 3.89 23.94
C ALA A 164 -7.71 3.92 23.81
N GLY A 165 -7.15 2.84 23.27
CA GLY A 165 -5.71 2.62 23.14
C GLY A 165 -5.03 1.94 24.33
N GLN A 166 -5.80 1.53 25.35
CA GLN A 166 -5.31 0.88 26.57
C GLN A 166 -5.88 -0.53 26.75
N TYR A 167 -5.15 -1.37 27.48
CA TYR A 167 -5.65 -2.66 27.95
C TYR A 167 -6.50 -2.51 29.20
N VAL A 168 -7.50 -3.36 29.35
CA VAL A 168 -8.27 -3.44 30.59
C VAL A 168 -7.42 -4.15 31.67
N PRO A 169 -7.20 -3.53 32.84
CA PRO A 169 -6.43 -4.16 33.91
C PRO A 169 -7.18 -5.37 34.48
N GLY A 170 -6.43 -6.37 34.96
CA GLY A 170 -6.99 -7.58 35.58
C GLY A 170 -7.17 -8.77 34.63
N PHE A 171 -6.92 -8.56 33.33
CA PHE A 171 -6.92 -9.61 32.31
C PHE A 171 -5.56 -9.66 31.60
N SER A 172 -5.00 -10.85 31.46
CA SER A 172 -3.78 -11.12 30.71
C SER A 172 -3.91 -12.42 29.94
N LYS A 173 -3.48 -12.42 28.68
CA LYS A 173 -3.36 -13.66 27.89
C LYS A 173 -2.35 -14.65 28.48
N PHE A 174 -1.44 -14.19 29.33
CA PHE A 174 -0.50 -15.05 30.08
C PHE A 174 -1.02 -15.44 31.47
N GLY A 175 -2.17 -14.90 31.89
CA GLY A 175 -2.87 -15.24 33.13
C GLY A 175 -3.60 -16.57 33.05
N THR A 176 -4.32 -16.92 34.12
CA THR A 176 -5.10 -18.17 34.17
C THR A 176 -6.31 -18.12 33.23
N GLU A 177 -6.89 -16.94 33.06
CA GLU A 177 -7.99 -16.65 32.14
C GLU A 177 -7.60 -16.80 30.66
N ARG A 178 -6.30 -16.68 30.35
CA ARG A 178 -5.72 -16.72 28.99
C ARG A 178 -6.39 -15.76 28.01
N ALA A 179 -6.81 -14.60 28.49
CA ALA A 179 -7.46 -13.56 27.70
C ALA A 179 -6.99 -12.16 28.11
N GLU A 180 -6.83 -11.25 27.15
CA GLU A 180 -6.63 -9.81 27.37
C GLU A 180 -7.59 -8.97 26.51
N PHE A 181 -7.92 -7.76 26.96
CA PHE A 181 -8.87 -6.87 26.28
C PHE A 181 -8.22 -5.52 25.96
N PHE A 182 -8.24 -5.13 24.68
CA PHE A 182 -7.75 -3.84 24.20
C PHE A 182 -8.92 -2.97 23.72
N ILE A 183 -9.02 -1.74 24.24
CA ILE A 183 -10.17 -0.85 23.96
C ILE A 183 -9.87 0.05 22.75
N HIS A 184 -10.78 0.11 21.78
CA HIS A 184 -10.69 0.97 20.60
C HIS A 184 -11.61 2.20 20.68
N SER A 185 -12.76 2.08 21.35
CA SER A 185 -13.80 3.12 21.47
C SER A 185 -14.47 2.99 22.85
N PRO A 186 -15.02 4.07 23.46
CA PRO A 186 -15.21 5.43 22.94
C PRO A 186 -13.98 6.35 22.97
N PHE A 187 -13.95 7.31 22.03
CA PHE A 187 -12.99 8.41 22.01
C PHE A 187 -13.44 9.58 22.88
N GLY A 188 -12.67 9.90 23.93
CA GLY A 188 -13.03 10.97 24.85
C GLY A 188 -13.11 12.38 24.24
N TRP A 189 -12.42 12.64 23.12
CA TRP A 189 -12.51 13.91 22.40
C TRP A 189 -13.84 14.05 21.66
N ARG A 190 -14.35 12.98 21.04
CA ARG A 190 -15.62 12.96 20.31
C ARG A 190 -16.79 13.33 21.23
N GLN A 191 -16.80 12.75 22.43
CA GLN A 191 -17.77 13.04 23.49
C GLN A 191 -17.68 14.47 24.07
N ASN A 192 -16.57 15.19 23.82
CA ASN A 192 -16.42 16.59 24.21
C ASN A 192 -16.97 17.55 23.15
N GLU A 193 -17.04 17.13 21.90
CA GLU A 193 -17.49 17.93 20.76
C GLU A 193 -18.99 17.82 20.53
N THR A 194 -19.64 16.81 21.12
CA THR A 194 -21.08 16.57 21.02
C THR A 194 -21.83 17.06 22.25
N GLU A 195 -22.91 17.82 22.02
CA GLU A 195 -23.79 18.30 23.10
C GLU A 195 -24.70 17.18 23.63
N VAL A 196 -25.17 16.29 22.76
CA VAL A 196 -26.05 15.16 23.04
C VAL A 196 -25.25 13.85 22.92
N VAL A 197 -25.54 12.87 23.79
CA VAL A 197 -24.92 11.53 23.74
C VAL A 197 -25.41 10.78 22.50
N ASP A 198 -24.47 10.31 21.68
CA ASP A 198 -24.74 9.40 20.57
C ASP A 198 -24.42 7.98 21.04
N ARG A 199 -25.45 7.23 21.45
CA ARG A 199 -25.29 5.92 22.09
C ARG A 199 -24.49 4.93 21.25
N ASN A 200 -24.72 4.91 19.94
CA ASN A 200 -24.06 4.01 19.01
C ASN A 200 -22.60 4.39 18.84
N GLN A 201 -22.31 5.66 18.56
CA GLN A 201 -20.93 6.10 18.28
C GLN A 201 -20.06 6.23 19.54
N ASP A 202 -20.67 6.38 20.71
CA ASP A 202 -20.00 6.40 22.01
C ASP A 202 -19.95 5.02 22.69
N SER A 203 -20.23 3.95 21.94
CA SER A 203 -20.24 2.58 22.44
C SER A 203 -18.84 1.99 22.69
N VAL A 204 -18.79 0.95 23.52
CA VAL A 204 -17.55 0.22 23.80
C VAL A 204 -17.21 -0.70 22.63
N VAL A 205 -16.05 -0.47 22.03
CA VAL A 205 -15.46 -1.34 20.99
C VAL A 205 -14.14 -1.87 21.48
N PHE A 206 -13.93 -3.17 21.39
CA PHE A 206 -12.73 -3.81 21.92
C PHE A 206 -12.31 -5.04 21.11
N GLN A 207 -11.01 -5.34 21.17
CA GLN A 207 -10.42 -6.60 20.74
C GLN A 207 -10.15 -7.45 21.98
N ALA A 208 -10.64 -8.70 21.99
CA ALA A 208 -10.25 -9.72 22.95
C ALA A 208 -9.22 -10.67 22.31
N THR A 209 -8.09 -10.88 22.97
CA THR A 209 -7.04 -11.79 22.51
C THR A 209 -6.97 -12.98 23.44
N PHE A 210 -7.14 -14.18 22.89
CA PHE A 210 -7.06 -15.44 23.61
C PHE A 210 -5.78 -16.20 23.26
N LEU A 211 -5.12 -16.82 24.24
CA LEU A 211 -3.91 -17.62 24.04
C LEU A 211 -4.15 -19.08 24.40
N GLU A 212 -4.18 -19.98 23.40
CA GLU A 212 -4.34 -21.42 23.61
C GLU A 212 -3.28 -22.19 22.81
N GLY A 213 -2.60 -23.16 23.43
CA GLY A 213 -1.55 -23.95 22.78
C GLY A 213 -0.40 -23.16 22.13
N GLY A 214 -0.16 -21.92 22.57
CA GLY A 214 0.83 -21.00 21.97
C GLY A 214 0.33 -20.19 20.78
N ARG A 215 -0.94 -20.34 20.38
CA ARG A 215 -1.59 -19.57 19.32
C ARG A 215 -2.46 -18.46 19.90
N GLU A 216 -2.28 -17.24 19.38
CA GLU A 216 -3.19 -16.12 19.63
C GLU A 216 -4.38 -16.17 18.68
N THR A 217 -5.58 -16.01 19.23
CA THR A 217 -6.84 -15.87 18.49
C THR A 217 -7.51 -14.56 18.89
N TYR A 218 -7.86 -13.75 17.91
CA TYR A 218 -8.38 -12.39 18.12
C TYR A 218 -9.88 -12.33 17.85
N ALA A 219 -10.67 -11.79 18.78
CA ALA A 219 -12.09 -11.55 18.61
C ALA A 219 -12.39 -10.05 18.71
N LEU A 220 -12.90 -9.46 17.64
CA LEU A 220 -13.18 -8.03 17.54
C LEU A 220 -14.69 -7.78 17.68
N PHE A 221 -15.05 -6.98 18.69
CA PHE A 221 -16.43 -6.62 19.04
C PHE A 221 -16.70 -5.16 18.67
N MET A 222 -17.45 -4.95 17.60
CA MET A 222 -17.63 -3.62 16.99
C MET A 222 -18.83 -2.84 17.52
N SER A 223 -19.69 -3.42 18.37
CA SER A 223 -20.94 -2.80 18.83
C SER A 223 -21.76 -2.23 17.65
N ASP A 224 -22.37 -1.05 17.81
CA ASP A 224 -23.35 -0.49 16.85
C ASP A 224 -22.83 0.75 16.13
N ILE A 225 -21.49 0.89 16.10
CA ILE A 225 -20.82 2.03 15.47
C ILE A 225 -21.02 2.04 13.95
N HIS A 226 -20.89 3.23 13.36
CA HIS A 226 -21.00 3.45 11.93
C HIS A 226 -19.61 3.56 11.30
N ALA A 227 -19.57 3.64 9.96
CA ALA A 227 -18.34 3.68 9.19
C ALA A 227 -17.41 4.84 9.60
N ASP A 228 -17.91 6.01 10.02
CA ASP A 228 -17.08 7.12 10.52
C ASP A 228 -16.29 6.73 11.77
N SER A 229 -16.91 6.06 12.74
CA SER A 229 -16.19 5.59 13.93
C SER A 229 -15.18 4.50 13.60
N ILE A 230 -15.51 3.60 12.66
CA ILE A 230 -14.57 2.57 12.20
C ILE A 230 -13.38 3.22 11.51
N ASP A 231 -13.62 4.20 10.63
CA ASP A 231 -12.58 5.00 9.97
C ASP A 231 -11.67 5.66 11.01
N GLN A 232 -12.22 6.28 12.05
CA GLN A 232 -11.43 6.89 13.13
C GLN A 232 -10.63 5.86 13.94
N ILE A 233 -11.19 4.68 14.22
CA ILE A 233 -10.48 3.58 14.88
C ILE A 233 -9.29 3.12 14.03
N VAL A 234 -9.51 2.90 12.73
CA VAL A 234 -8.46 2.48 11.79
C VAL A 234 -7.38 3.55 11.65
N LEU A 235 -7.77 4.81 11.43
CA LEU A 235 -6.85 5.93 11.30
C LEU A 235 -6.03 6.14 12.57
N THR A 236 -6.67 6.09 13.74
CA THR A 236 -5.98 6.24 15.03
C THR A 236 -5.02 5.07 15.28
N THR A 237 -5.44 3.84 14.95
CA THR A 237 -4.61 2.65 15.10
C THR A 237 -3.38 2.72 14.20
N LYS A 238 -3.55 3.07 12.92
CA LYS A 238 -2.45 3.29 11.95
C LYS A 238 -1.53 4.43 12.37
N ARG A 239 -2.11 5.55 12.85
CA ARG A 239 -1.35 6.69 13.39
C ARG A 239 -0.41 6.28 14.53
N HIS A 240 -0.80 5.32 15.34
CA HIS A 240 0.02 4.80 16.44
C HIS A 240 0.93 3.62 16.05
N GLY A 241 0.93 3.17 14.79
CA GLY A 241 1.70 2.01 14.32
C GLY A 241 1.31 0.71 15.02
N ARG A 242 0.01 0.55 15.29
CA ARG A 242 -0.57 -0.56 16.08
C ARG A 242 -1.56 -1.38 15.28
N GLU A 243 -1.34 -1.53 13.98
CA GLU A 243 -2.24 -2.25 13.06
C GLU A 243 -2.54 -3.68 13.54
N ASP A 244 -1.60 -4.31 14.25
CA ASP A 244 -1.79 -5.61 14.92
C ASP A 244 -3.01 -5.64 15.86
N ARG A 245 -3.40 -4.50 16.42
CA ARG A 245 -4.58 -4.36 17.31
C ARG A 245 -5.91 -4.46 16.60
N LEU A 246 -5.92 -4.46 15.26
CA LEU A 246 -7.14 -4.66 14.47
C LEU A 246 -7.15 -6.00 13.75
N LEU A 247 -6.21 -6.91 14.03
CA LEU A 247 -6.29 -8.30 13.58
C LEU A 247 -7.52 -8.99 14.18
N TRP A 248 -8.17 -9.85 13.41
CA TRP A 248 -9.32 -10.61 13.90
C TRP A 248 -9.42 -12.00 13.25
N ASP A 249 -9.77 -12.99 14.08
CA ASP A 249 -10.19 -14.35 13.68
C ASP A 249 -11.71 -14.51 13.90
N ILE A 250 -12.30 -13.74 14.82
CA ILE A 250 -13.74 -13.66 15.07
C ILE A 250 -14.19 -12.20 14.98
N PHE A 251 -15.23 -11.90 14.20
CA PHE A 251 -15.76 -10.55 14.02
C PHE A 251 -17.24 -10.50 14.34
N LYS A 252 -17.62 -9.85 15.46
CA LYS A 252 -19.02 -9.53 15.72
C LYS A 252 -19.37 -8.33 14.85
N VAL A 253 -20.16 -8.59 13.82
CA VAL A 253 -20.55 -7.61 12.80
C VAL A 253 -21.27 -6.43 13.45
N PRO A 254 -20.90 -5.18 13.10
CA PRO A 254 -21.49 -4.01 13.72
C PRO A 254 -22.98 -3.82 13.40
N HIS A 255 -23.71 -3.26 14.37
CA HIS A 255 -25.08 -2.75 14.23
C HIS A 255 -26.01 -3.74 13.50
N HIS A 256 -26.02 -4.98 13.96
CA HIS A 256 -26.85 -6.07 13.43
C HIS A 256 -26.74 -6.29 11.91
N CYS A 257 -25.60 -5.99 11.29
CA CYS A 257 -25.39 -6.01 9.83
C CYS A 257 -26.06 -4.85 9.10
N SER A 258 -25.85 -3.63 9.61
CA SER A 258 -26.26 -2.39 8.95
C SER A 258 -25.30 -1.97 7.84
N TYR A 259 -25.83 -1.44 6.74
CA TYR A 259 -25.00 -0.85 5.69
C TYR A 259 -24.25 0.40 6.17
N THR A 260 -24.77 1.10 7.19
CA THR A 260 -24.15 2.33 7.74
C THR A 260 -22.82 2.06 8.44
N ALA A 261 -22.55 0.80 8.80
CA ALA A 261 -21.27 0.37 9.35
C ALA A 261 -20.27 -0.07 8.28
N ILE A 262 -20.66 -0.04 7.00
CA ILE A 262 -19.80 -0.35 5.86
C ILE A 262 -19.49 0.91 5.05
N GLY A 263 -20.54 1.64 4.67
CA GLY A 263 -20.43 2.84 3.86
C GLY A 263 -21.68 3.71 3.95
N TRP A 264 -21.76 4.71 3.07
CA TRP A 264 -22.80 5.74 3.13
C TRP A 264 -24.05 5.41 2.31
N ILE A 265 -23.93 4.47 1.37
CA ILE A 265 -24.98 4.11 0.41
C ILE A 265 -25.23 2.61 0.52
N LYS A 266 -26.47 2.20 0.83
CA LYS A 266 -26.87 0.80 0.99
C LYS A 266 -26.53 -0.07 -0.22
N GLY A 267 -26.58 0.50 -1.43
CA GLY A 267 -26.38 -0.20 -2.70
C GLY A 267 -27.62 -0.99 -3.14
N GLU A 268 -27.59 -1.56 -4.34
CA GLU A 268 -28.68 -2.42 -4.85
C GLU A 268 -28.50 -3.88 -4.35
N ASP A 269 -27.30 -4.42 -4.53
CA ASP A 269 -27.00 -5.82 -4.22
C ASP A 269 -25.91 -6.01 -3.17
N GLU A 270 -24.99 -5.07 -3.07
CA GLU A 270 -23.89 -5.08 -2.10
C GLU A 270 -23.59 -3.64 -1.67
N THR A 271 -23.24 -3.46 -0.40
CA THR A 271 -22.87 -2.15 0.14
C THR A 271 -21.39 -1.91 -0.11
N GLU A 272 -21.05 -0.76 -0.72
CA GLU A 272 -19.65 -0.38 -0.96
C GLU A 272 -19.00 0.13 0.34
N PRO A 273 -17.85 -0.44 0.76
CA PRO A 273 -17.15 -0.02 1.96
C PRO A 273 -16.43 1.33 1.80
N THR A 274 -16.23 2.05 2.91
CA THR A 274 -15.17 3.08 2.94
C THR A 274 -13.81 2.39 2.83
N ALA A 275 -12.78 3.13 2.37
CA ALA A 275 -11.42 2.58 2.23
C ALA A 275 -10.84 2.03 3.56
N HIS A 276 -11.31 2.50 4.72
CA HIS A 276 -10.84 2.01 6.01
C HIS A 276 -11.63 0.81 6.53
N VAL A 277 -12.94 0.75 6.28
CA VAL A 277 -13.74 -0.46 6.50
C VAL A 277 -13.25 -1.59 5.61
N GLU A 278 -13.01 -1.33 4.33
CA GLU A 278 -12.45 -2.28 3.36
C GLU A 278 -11.13 -2.86 3.89
N TRP A 279 -10.20 -1.99 4.27
CA TRP A 279 -8.92 -2.43 4.85
C TRP A 279 -9.10 -3.26 6.13
N LEU A 280 -10.00 -2.87 7.03
CA LEU A 280 -10.27 -3.63 8.27
C LEU A 280 -10.84 -5.02 7.96
N CYS A 281 -11.81 -5.11 7.06
CA CYS A 281 -12.52 -6.35 6.78
C CYS A 281 -11.71 -7.27 5.87
N GLU A 282 -11.09 -6.73 4.83
CA GLU A 282 -10.44 -7.53 3.77
C GLU A 282 -8.94 -7.74 4.00
N THR A 283 -8.28 -6.87 4.76
CA THR A 283 -6.83 -6.99 5.02
C THR A 283 -6.51 -7.47 6.43
N GLN A 284 -7.29 -7.08 7.46
CA GLN A 284 -6.98 -7.46 8.85
C GLN A 284 -7.66 -8.75 9.32
N GLY A 285 -8.66 -9.24 8.58
CA GLY A 285 -9.25 -10.56 8.81
C GLY A 285 -8.26 -11.67 8.47
N ARG A 286 -7.99 -12.57 9.42
CA ARG A 286 -7.09 -13.70 9.18
C ARG A 286 -7.80 -14.81 8.41
N GLU A 287 -7.04 -15.70 7.77
CA GLU A 287 -7.62 -16.83 7.02
C GLU A 287 -8.53 -17.69 7.89
N ARG A 288 -9.63 -18.18 7.30
CA ARG A 288 -10.65 -19.03 7.95
C ARG A 288 -11.36 -18.38 9.14
N HIS A 289 -11.42 -17.06 9.18
CA HIS A 289 -12.12 -16.32 10.22
C HIS A 289 -13.63 -16.61 10.27
N ILE A 290 -14.26 -16.25 11.38
CA ILE A 290 -15.71 -16.40 11.61
C ILE A 290 -16.34 -15.03 11.89
N MET A 291 -17.20 -14.57 10.99
CA MET A 291 -18.03 -13.39 11.17
C MET A 291 -19.39 -13.80 11.72
N VAL A 292 -19.88 -13.11 12.75
CA VAL A 292 -21.18 -13.39 13.39
C VAL A 292 -22.04 -12.13 13.35
N SER A 293 -23.20 -12.23 12.72
CA SER A 293 -24.26 -11.23 12.76
C SER A 293 -25.33 -11.66 13.77
N THR A 294 -25.47 -10.88 14.84
CA THR A 294 -26.53 -11.02 15.85
C THR A 294 -27.80 -10.31 15.37
N SER A 295 -28.47 -10.89 14.39
CA SER A 295 -29.61 -10.24 13.73
C SER A 295 -30.75 -11.21 13.44
N LYS A 296 -31.90 -10.65 13.04
CA LYS A 296 -32.96 -11.36 12.34
C LYS A 296 -32.41 -12.05 11.07
N PRO A 297 -33.14 -13.02 10.47
CA PRO A 297 -32.75 -13.59 9.19
C PRO A 297 -32.50 -12.51 8.13
N MET A 298 -31.53 -12.73 7.25
CA MET A 298 -31.22 -11.79 6.18
C MET A 298 -32.43 -11.61 5.27
N PRO A 299 -32.78 -10.36 4.88
CA PRO A 299 -33.89 -10.11 3.98
C PRO A 299 -33.70 -10.78 2.61
N ILE A 300 -34.82 -11.14 1.99
CA ILE A 300 -34.85 -11.68 0.63
C ILE A 300 -34.98 -10.50 -0.35
N LYS A 301 -34.23 -10.50 -1.47
CA LYS A 301 -34.27 -9.41 -2.45
C LYS A 301 -35.71 -9.07 -2.87
N GLY A 302 -36.12 -7.81 -2.72
CA GLY A 302 -37.46 -7.32 -3.06
C GLY A 302 -38.58 -7.67 -2.08
N SER A 303 -38.25 -8.23 -0.91
CA SER A 303 -39.19 -8.33 0.21
C SER A 303 -39.36 -6.97 0.92
N ALA A 304 -40.43 -6.81 1.71
CA ALA A 304 -40.63 -5.57 2.47
C ALA A 304 -39.49 -5.32 3.47
N GLU A 305 -38.91 -6.40 4.00
CA GLU A 305 -37.74 -6.38 4.88
C GLU A 305 -36.46 -5.94 4.16
N ASP A 306 -36.35 -6.14 2.83
CA ASP A 306 -35.19 -5.69 2.04
C ASP A 306 -35.19 -4.16 1.88
N ASP A 307 -36.38 -3.55 1.91
CA ASP A 307 -36.57 -2.10 1.83
C ASP A 307 -36.53 -1.40 3.20
N ASP A 308 -36.39 -2.15 4.31
CA ASP A 308 -36.36 -1.59 5.65
C ASP A 308 -35.12 -0.70 5.84
N VAL A 309 -35.34 0.41 6.56
CA VAL A 309 -34.28 1.33 6.99
C VAL A 309 -33.51 0.75 8.17
N GLN A 310 -34.14 -0.11 8.97
CA GLN A 310 -33.51 -0.80 10.09
C GLN A 310 -32.73 -2.03 9.59
N PRO A 311 -31.59 -2.36 10.22
CA PRO A 311 -30.85 -3.59 9.91
C PRO A 311 -31.67 -4.85 10.29
N PRO A 312 -31.28 -6.05 9.83
CA PRO A 312 -30.16 -6.33 8.93
C PRO A 312 -30.43 -5.91 7.50
N HIS A 313 -29.39 -5.45 6.80
CA HIS A 313 -29.47 -5.15 5.37
C HIS A 313 -28.83 -6.27 4.56
N ARG A 314 -29.57 -6.81 3.59
CA ARG A 314 -29.07 -7.87 2.69
C ARG A 314 -27.79 -7.47 1.97
N GLN A 315 -27.69 -6.21 1.54
CA GLN A 315 -26.53 -5.66 0.84
C GLN A 315 -25.27 -5.67 1.71
N ALA A 316 -25.40 -5.31 2.98
CA ALA A 316 -24.33 -5.41 3.96
C ALA A 316 -23.96 -6.88 4.23
N GLY A 317 -24.98 -7.75 4.34
CA GLY A 317 -24.78 -9.19 4.49
C GLY A 317 -24.04 -9.82 3.30
N ASN A 318 -24.28 -9.34 2.08
CA ASN A 318 -23.60 -9.79 0.87
C ASN A 318 -22.12 -9.38 0.88
N TYR A 319 -21.81 -8.15 1.28
CA TYR A 319 -20.42 -7.69 1.47
C TYR A 319 -19.67 -8.60 2.44
N TYR A 320 -20.20 -8.80 3.67
CA TYR A 320 -19.52 -9.64 4.66
C TYR A 320 -19.43 -11.12 4.23
N LYS A 321 -20.41 -11.65 3.51
CA LYS A 321 -20.31 -13.00 2.90
C LYS A 321 -19.21 -13.06 1.86
N SER A 322 -19.00 -12.00 1.08
CA SER A 322 -17.92 -11.89 0.10
C SER A 322 -16.56 -11.90 0.79
N VAL A 323 -16.38 -11.05 1.83
CA VAL A 323 -15.18 -11.01 2.67
C VAL A 323 -14.86 -12.38 3.26
N ALA A 324 -15.85 -13.02 3.89
CA ALA A 324 -15.67 -14.35 4.46
C ALA A 324 -15.27 -15.40 3.41
N ARG A 325 -15.96 -15.42 2.27
CA ARG A 325 -15.68 -16.38 1.18
C ARG A 325 -14.26 -16.23 0.63
N ASN A 326 -13.78 -15.00 0.45
CA ASN A 326 -12.45 -14.72 -0.09
C ASN A 326 -11.31 -15.23 0.81
N ALA A 327 -11.59 -15.41 2.12
CA ALA A 327 -10.63 -15.90 3.10
C ALA A 327 -10.87 -17.35 3.56
N ASP A 328 -11.70 -18.15 2.87
CA ASP A 328 -12.15 -19.50 3.32
C ASP A 328 -12.80 -19.47 4.72
N GLY A 329 -13.40 -18.33 5.07
CA GLY A 329 -14.06 -18.06 6.34
C GLY A 329 -15.56 -18.37 6.33
N GLN A 330 -16.23 -18.03 7.44
CA GLN A 330 -17.66 -18.28 7.63
C GLN A 330 -18.39 -17.03 8.08
N PHE A 331 -19.54 -16.74 7.45
CA PHE A 331 -20.50 -15.76 7.91
C PHE A 331 -21.73 -16.46 8.53
N LYS A 332 -22.03 -16.18 9.80
CA LYS A 332 -23.15 -16.79 10.54
C LYS A 332 -24.13 -15.74 11.02
N VAL A 333 -25.41 -16.00 10.81
CA VAL A 333 -26.51 -15.19 11.36
C VAL A 333 -27.18 -15.98 12.48
N THR A 334 -27.31 -15.39 13.66
CA THR A 334 -27.78 -16.10 14.86
C THR A 334 -29.20 -16.65 14.69
N MET A 335 -30.11 -15.87 14.09
CA MET A 335 -31.49 -16.32 13.81
C MET A 335 -31.62 -17.27 12.60
N GLU A 336 -30.53 -17.56 11.88
CA GLU A 336 -30.50 -18.54 10.79
C GLU A 336 -29.76 -19.82 11.14
N THR A 337 -29.07 -19.86 12.28
CA THR A 337 -28.15 -20.95 12.63
C THR A 337 -28.75 -21.86 13.71
N PRO A 338 -28.80 -23.20 13.53
CA PRO A 338 -28.50 -23.94 12.31
C PRO A 338 -29.62 -23.86 11.25
N SER A 339 -30.81 -23.38 11.62
CA SER A 339 -31.90 -23.10 10.67
C SER A 339 -32.81 -21.97 11.17
N VAL A 340 -33.42 -21.25 10.22
CA VAL A 340 -34.42 -20.19 10.48
C VAL A 340 -35.67 -20.69 11.22
N SER A 341 -35.97 -21.98 11.12
CA SER A 341 -37.12 -22.61 11.79
C SER A 341 -36.86 -22.92 13.27
N ARG A 342 -35.61 -23.12 13.66
CA ARG A 342 -35.22 -23.49 15.03
C ARG A 342 -33.82 -22.98 15.32
N PRO A 343 -33.65 -21.65 15.42
CA PRO A 343 -32.35 -21.06 15.68
C PRO A 343 -31.83 -21.52 17.05
N LYS A 344 -30.51 -21.65 17.15
CA LYS A 344 -29.78 -22.01 18.36
C LYS A 344 -28.57 -21.09 18.50
N GLN A 345 -27.96 -21.13 19.68
CA GLN A 345 -26.73 -20.40 19.93
C GLN A 345 -25.62 -20.76 18.91
N VAL A 346 -24.89 -19.74 18.46
CA VAL A 346 -23.63 -19.93 17.73
C VAL A 346 -22.52 -20.01 18.77
N LYS A 347 -21.86 -21.17 18.87
CA LYS A 347 -20.79 -21.41 19.83
C LYS A 347 -19.45 -21.54 19.10
N ILE A 348 -18.46 -20.78 19.54
CA ILE A 348 -17.10 -20.79 19.00
C ILE A 348 -16.13 -21.16 20.13
N GLU A 349 -15.43 -22.26 19.97
CA GLU A 349 -14.38 -22.70 20.89
C GLU A 349 -13.02 -22.18 20.41
N ILE A 350 -12.21 -21.67 21.35
CA ILE A 350 -10.82 -21.27 21.10
C ILE A 350 -9.90 -22.45 21.40
N THR A 351 -9.23 -22.94 20.37
CA THR A 351 -8.33 -24.11 20.45
C THR A 351 -6.90 -23.72 20.07
N ASP A 352 -5.96 -24.66 20.23
CA ASP A 352 -4.58 -24.52 19.71
C ASP A 352 -4.52 -24.36 18.18
N ARG A 353 -5.62 -24.70 17.47
CA ARG A 353 -5.80 -24.49 16.02
C ARG A 353 -6.51 -23.18 15.67
N GLY A 354 -6.89 -22.37 16.65
CA GLY A 354 -7.65 -21.12 16.47
C GLY A 354 -9.13 -21.27 16.81
N ALA A 355 -9.94 -20.33 16.31
CA ALA A 355 -11.39 -20.32 16.49
C ALA A 355 -12.07 -21.46 15.70
N GLN A 356 -12.89 -22.27 16.38
CA GLN A 356 -13.66 -23.35 15.76
C GLN A 356 -15.14 -23.27 16.12
N LEU A 357 -16.01 -23.38 15.11
CA LEU A 357 -17.45 -23.45 15.33
C LEU A 357 -17.80 -24.80 15.97
N LEU A 358 -18.38 -24.79 17.16
CA LEU A 358 -18.91 -25.98 17.80
C LEU A 358 -20.20 -26.39 17.07
N THR A 359 -20.07 -27.37 16.19
CA THR A 359 -21.24 -27.97 15.53
C THR A 359 -22.01 -28.77 16.56
N ILE A 360 -23.20 -28.28 16.91
CA ILE A 360 -24.18 -29.07 17.65
C ILE A 360 -24.56 -30.22 16.73
N SER A 361 -23.97 -31.40 16.96
CA SER A 361 -24.47 -32.62 16.34
C SER A 361 -25.96 -32.72 16.71
N ALA A 362 -26.81 -32.72 15.68
CA ALA A 362 -28.21 -33.03 15.84
C ALA A 362 -28.30 -34.52 16.22
N ALA A 363 -28.14 -34.82 17.50
CA ALA A 363 -28.60 -36.08 18.07
C ALA A 363 -30.14 -36.05 18.03
N ALA A 364 -30.71 -36.53 16.91
CA ALA A 364 -31.96 -37.29 16.80
C ALA A 364 -32.50 -37.18 15.36
N GLY A 365 -32.58 -38.32 14.67
CA GLY A 365 -33.51 -38.49 13.55
C GLY A 365 -32.90 -38.65 12.15
N ALA A 366 -32.00 -39.61 11.95
CA ALA A 366 -31.85 -40.23 10.64
C ALA A 366 -31.73 -41.74 10.83
N ALA A 367 -32.79 -42.45 10.45
CA ALA A 367 -32.81 -43.90 10.39
C ALA A 367 -31.60 -44.39 9.58
N ALA A 368 -30.88 -45.36 10.14
CA ALA A 368 -29.81 -46.06 9.45
C ALA A 368 -30.36 -46.66 8.14
N ILE A 369 -30.09 -46.00 7.01
CA ILE A 369 -30.09 -46.67 5.72
C ILE A 369 -28.76 -47.40 5.65
N VAL A 370 -28.78 -48.66 6.08
CA VAL A 370 -27.74 -49.64 5.76
C VAL A 370 -27.71 -49.75 4.24
N SER A 371 -26.81 -49.02 3.58
CA SER A 371 -26.48 -49.31 2.19
C SER A 371 -25.57 -50.53 2.20
N THR A 372 -26.14 -51.63 1.73
CA THR A 372 -25.47 -52.91 1.53
C THR A 372 -24.27 -52.73 0.61
N ARG A 373 -23.12 -53.28 1.02
CA ARG A 373 -21.97 -53.58 0.16
C ARG A 373 -22.46 -54.14 -1.18
N ARG A 374 -22.24 -53.41 -2.27
CA ARG A 374 -22.17 -54.00 -3.62
C ARG A 374 -20.71 -54.23 -3.93
N GLY A 375 -20.37 -55.52 -4.12
CA GLY A 375 -19.05 -55.92 -4.58
C GLY A 375 -18.71 -55.26 -5.91
N ARG A 376 -17.47 -54.80 -6.03
CA ARG A 376 -16.89 -54.34 -7.29
C ARG A 376 -15.76 -55.28 -7.65
N ALA A 377 -16.10 -56.29 -8.44
CA ALA A 377 -15.18 -56.92 -9.36
C ALA A 377 -15.51 -56.34 -10.74
N ASP A 378 -14.69 -55.43 -11.26
CA ASP A 378 -14.10 -55.57 -12.60
C ASP A 378 -13.23 -54.36 -12.99
N ARG A 379 -12.15 -54.68 -13.72
CA ARG A 379 -11.07 -53.83 -14.29
C ARG A 379 -9.92 -53.43 -13.37
N MET A 380 -8.98 -54.36 -13.18
CA MET A 380 -7.56 -54.04 -12.92
C MET A 380 -6.98 -53.29 -14.13
N THR A 381 -6.62 -52.02 -13.95
CA THR A 381 -5.76 -51.29 -14.89
C THR A 381 -4.31 -51.74 -14.70
N ALA A 382 -3.54 -51.94 -15.77
CA ALA A 382 -2.12 -52.23 -15.65
C ALA A 382 -1.38 -51.00 -15.09
N LEU A 383 -0.65 -51.17 -13.97
CA LEU A 383 0.23 -50.14 -13.40
C LEU A 383 1.45 -49.94 -14.33
N HIS A 384 2.04 -48.74 -14.31
CA HIS A 384 3.23 -48.39 -15.07
C HIS A 384 4.39 -49.37 -14.78
N GLU A 385 5.14 -49.79 -15.81
CA GLU A 385 6.21 -50.81 -15.71
C GLU A 385 7.22 -50.49 -14.60
N TRP A 386 7.61 -49.21 -14.49
CA TRP A 386 8.44 -48.66 -13.41
C TRP A 386 8.02 -49.11 -12.00
N TRP A 387 6.72 -49.18 -11.69
CA TRP A 387 6.23 -49.58 -10.36
C TRP A 387 6.61 -51.03 -10.03
N THR A 388 6.51 -51.93 -11.02
CA THR A 388 6.80 -53.35 -10.84
C THR A 388 8.28 -53.60 -10.52
N GLY A 389 9.18 -52.76 -11.04
CA GLY A 389 10.61 -52.78 -10.74
C GLY A 389 11.03 -51.99 -9.48
N PHE A 390 10.10 -51.28 -8.83
CA PHE A 390 10.41 -50.48 -7.65
C PHE A 390 10.49 -51.34 -6.39
N GLY A 391 11.70 -51.69 -5.96
CA GLY A 391 11.94 -52.29 -4.64
C GLY A 391 11.23 -53.62 -4.37
N GLN A 392 11.16 -54.00 -3.09
CA GLN A 392 10.43 -55.18 -2.60
C GLN A 392 9.15 -54.74 -1.87
N THR A 393 8.07 -55.49 -2.03
CA THR A 393 6.80 -55.26 -1.31
C THR A 393 6.96 -55.53 0.18
N LEU A 394 6.50 -54.59 1.01
CA LEU A 394 6.50 -54.73 2.46
C LEU A 394 5.30 -55.56 2.93
N PRO A 395 5.47 -56.47 3.91
CA PRO A 395 4.38 -57.28 4.43
C PRO A 395 3.35 -56.46 5.23
N ASP A 396 3.78 -55.34 5.81
CA ASP A 396 2.93 -54.34 6.47
C ASP A 396 3.55 -52.96 6.19
N ALA A 397 2.73 -51.96 5.87
CA ALA A 397 3.19 -50.60 5.62
C ALA A 397 3.74 -49.92 6.90
N VAL A 398 3.40 -50.42 8.10
CA VAL A 398 4.01 -49.98 9.37
C VAL A 398 5.46 -50.46 9.52
N ALA A 399 5.91 -51.42 8.69
CA ALA A 399 7.29 -51.91 8.67
C ALA A 399 8.26 -51.01 7.86
N ALA A 400 7.80 -49.85 7.37
CA ALA A 400 8.62 -48.93 6.61
C ALA A 400 9.78 -48.33 7.44
N ASP A 401 10.99 -48.34 6.86
CA ASP A 401 12.20 -47.82 7.51
C ASP A 401 12.23 -46.28 7.64
N ILE A 402 11.44 -45.57 6.83
CA ILE A 402 11.34 -44.11 6.84
C ILE A 402 10.14 -43.66 7.69
N GLY A 403 10.40 -42.90 8.76
CA GLY A 403 9.38 -42.47 9.73
C GLY A 403 8.18 -41.77 9.08
N ARG A 404 8.41 -40.79 8.19
CA ARG A 404 7.32 -40.08 7.49
C ARG A 404 6.45 -41.02 6.63
N ALA A 405 7.05 -42.04 5.99
CA ALA A 405 6.29 -43.01 5.21
C ALA A 405 5.43 -43.91 6.10
N ARG A 406 5.96 -44.31 7.26
CA ARG A 406 5.24 -45.10 8.26
C ARG A 406 4.05 -44.33 8.83
N ASP A 407 4.26 -43.07 9.20
CA ASP A 407 3.22 -42.20 9.71
C ASP A 407 2.14 -41.95 8.66
N ALA A 408 2.53 -41.83 7.37
CA ALA A 408 1.61 -41.66 6.26
C ALA A 408 0.73 -42.89 6.08
N ALA A 409 1.35 -44.07 6.03
CA ALA A 409 0.64 -45.32 5.91
C ALA A 409 -0.33 -45.56 7.07
N ALA A 410 0.09 -45.33 8.32
CA ALA A 410 -0.74 -45.50 9.50
C ALA A 410 -1.94 -44.54 9.50
N PHE A 411 -1.72 -43.28 9.14
CA PHE A 411 -2.77 -42.28 9.08
C PHE A 411 -3.81 -42.61 7.98
N ILE A 412 -3.38 -43.01 6.79
CA ILE A 412 -4.29 -43.39 5.69
C ILE A 412 -5.07 -44.67 6.07
N ALA A 413 -4.39 -45.68 6.64
CA ALA A 413 -5.03 -46.92 7.06
C ALA A 413 -6.09 -46.74 8.17
N SER A 414 -6.01 -45.65 8.95
CA SER A 414 -7.02 -45.31 9.97
C SER A 414 -8.38 -44.91 9.38
N GLY A 415 -8.44 -44.58 8.08
CA GLY A 415 -9.66 -44.10 7.42
C GLY A 415 -10.02 -42.64 7.74
N ALA A 416 -9.12 -41.89 8.38
CA ALA A 416 -9.35 -40.49 8.74
C ALA A 416 -9.46 -39.53 7.54
N ILE A 417 -9.02 -39.94 6.34
CA ILE A 417 -9.26 -39.22 5.08
C ILE A 417 -10.20 -40.02 4.19
N PRO A 418 -11.42 -39.52 3.94
CA PRO A 418 -12.34 -40.14 2.98
C PRO A 418 -11.77 -40.15 1.55
N GLY A 419 -12.07 -41.20 0.80
CA GLY A 419 -11.72 -41.29 -0.61
C GLY A 419 -10.24 -41.59 -0.89
N VAL A 420 -9.47 -42.05 0.08
CA VAL A 420 -8.08 -42.52 -0.13
C VAL A 420 -7.91 -43.90 0.47
N ALA A 421 -7.39 -44.85 -0.32
CA ALA A 421 -7.09 -46.20 0.13
C ALA A 421 -5.61 -46.53 -0.08
N LEU A 422 -4.95 -47.04 0.96
CA LEU A 422 -3.61 -47.60 0.86
C LEU A 422 -3.71 -49.01 0.25
N VAL A 423 -3.05 -49.23 -0.89
CA VAL A 423 -3.08 -50.51 -1.62
C VAL A 423 -1.91 -51.40 -1.23
N GLU A 424 -0.68 -50.90 -1.37
CA GLU A 424 0.54 -51.58 -0.95
C GLU A 424 1.67 -50.59 -0.64
N ALA A 425 2.71 -51.05 0.05
CA ALA A 425 3.93 -50.30 0.30
C ALA A 425 5.14 -51.08 -0.22
N ARG A 426 6.11 -50.38 -0.83
CA ARG A 426 7.33 -50.96 -1.39
C ARG A 426 8.56 -50.20 -0.91
N GLN A 427 9.69 -50.89 -0.79
CA GLN A 427 10.94 -50.32 -0.29
C GLN A 427 12.15 -50.76 -1.12
N THR A 428 13.08 -49.83 -1.38
CA THR A 428 14.32 -50.13 -2.13
C THR A 428 15.29 -50.98 -1.31
N ALA A 429 16.17 -51.73 -1.99
CA ALA A 429 17.24 -52.47 -1.34
C ALA A 429 18.15 -51.49 -0.57
N GLY A 430 18.23 -51.66 0.77
CA GLY A 430 18.97 -50.77 1.66
C GLY A 430 18.16 -49.65 2.33
N GLY A 431 16.85 -49.57 2.07
CA GLY A 431 15.93 -48.67 2.80
C GLY A 431 16.08 -47.17 2.52
N SER A 432 16.72 -46.81 1.40
CA SER A 432 16.91 -45.40 1.03
C SER A 432 15.62 -44.68 0.64
N HIS A 433 14.63 -45.42 0.10
CA HIS A 433 13.34 -44.90 -0.32
C HIS A 433 12.21 -45.88 0.01
N VAL A 434 11.05 -45.34 0.38
CA VAL A 434 9.80 -46.07 0.59
C VAL A 434 8.72 -45.41 -0.27
N ALA A 435 7.95 -46.22 -1.00
CA ALA A 435 6.81 -45.75 -1.79
C ALA A 435 5.50 -46.38 -1.32
N LEU A 436 4.46 -45.55 -1.21
CA LEU A 436 3.10 -45.97 -0.88
C LEU A 436 2.22 -45.87 -2.12
N GLN A 437 1.61 -46.98 -2.55
CA GLN A 437 0.58 -46.96 -3.58
C GLN A 437 -0.76 -46.61 -2.95
N LEU A 438 -1.37 -45.54 -3.44
CA LEU A 438 -2.66 -45.04 -3.01
C LEU A 438 -3.64 -45.09 -4.17
N ASP A 439 -4.85 -45.56 -3.90
CA ASP A 439 -6.01 -45.34 -4.76
C ASP A 439 -6.74 -44.11 -4.26
N ILE A 440 -6.79 -43.06 -5.09
CA ILE A 440 -7.37 -41.76 -4.73
C ILE A 440 -8.66 -41.55 -5.51
N GLU A 441 -9.78 -41.45 -4.79
CA GLU A 441 -11.06 -41.03 -5.34
C GLU A 441 -11.01 -39.53 -5.67
N VAL A 442 -11.38 -39.19 -6.90
CA VAL A 442 -11.28 -37.83 -7.43
C VAL A 442 -12.66 -37.23 -7.63
N GLU A 443 -12.87 -36.03 -7.08
CA GLU A 443 -14.05 -35.22 -7.36
C GLU A 443 -13.98 -34.68 -8.79
N ARG A 444 -14.92 -35.08 -9.66
CA ARG A 444 -14.86 -34.78 -11.10
C ARG A 444 -16.14 -34.16 -11.64
N PRO A 445 -16.05 -33.20 -12.57
CA PRO A 445 -17.18 -32.75 -13.38
C PRO A 445 -17.62 -33.81 -14.41
N GLN A 446 -18.78 -33.59 -15.03
CA GLN A 446 -19.31 -34.47 -16.07
C GLN A 446 -18.53 -34.34 -17.41
N ASP A 447 -18.00 -33.16 -17.69
CA ASP A 447 -17.11 -32.89 -18.82
C ASP A 447 -15.69 -32.68 -18.30
N LEU A 448 -14.72 -33.43 -18.82
CA LEU A 448 -13.36 -33.51 -18.28
C LEU A 448 -12.40 -32.72 -19.16
N ALA A 449 -11.67 -31.78 -18.57
CA ALA A 449 -10.61 -31.03 -19.27
C ALA A 449 -9.37 -31.91 -19.52
N CYS A 450 -9.06 -32.80 -18.59
CA CYS A 450 -8.02 -33.83 -18.72
C CYS A 450 -8.64 -35.18 -18.38
N ASP A 451 -8.20 -36.27 -19.04
CA ASP A 451 -8.65 -37.63 -18.76
C ASP A 451 -8.20 -38.08 -17.36
N ILE A 452 -8.85 -37.59 -16.30
CA ILE A 452 -8.63 -37.99 -14.92
C ILE A 452 -9.74 -38.95 -14.51
N ARG A 453 -9.37 -40.13 -14.00
CA ARG A 453 -10.32 -41.19 -13.65
C ARG A 453 -10.96 -40.99 -12.28
N ALA A 454 -12.08 -41.67 -12.04
CA ALA A 454 -12.80 -41.59 -10.76
C ALA A 454 -11.95 -42.05 -9.57
N ILE A 455 -11.05 -43.00 -9.84
CA ILE A 455 -10.04 -43.47 -8.92
C ILE A 455 -8.72 -43.47 -9.69
N GLU A 456 -7.74 -42.72 -9.22
CA GLU A 456 -6.40 -42.67 -9.80
C GLU A 456 -5.38 -43.38 -8.88
N PRO A 457 -4.59 -44.34 -9.40
CA PRO A 457 -3.50 -44.94 -8.66
C PRO A 457 -2.28 -44.01 -8.65
N VAL A 458 -1.79 -43.68 -7.47
CA VAL A 458 -0.68 -42.75 -7.25
C VAL A 458 0.37 -43.37 -6.32
N ALA A 459 1.65 -43.17 -6.61
CA ALA A 459 2.74 -43.50 -5.70
C ALA A 459 3.26 -42.26 -4.99
N VAL A 460 3.29 -42.29 -3.66
CA VAL A 460 3.96 -41.27 -2.83
C VAL A 460 5.29 -41.82 -2.33
N ILE A 461 6.40 -41.19 -2.70
CA ILE A 461 7.76 -41.65 -2.41
C ILE A 461 8.38 -40.75 -1.35
N PHE A 462 8.92 -41.37 -0.31
CA PHE A 462 9.69 -40.74 0.75
C PHE A 462 11.14 -41.23 0.69
N ASP A 463 12.09 -40.34 0.90
CA ASP A 463 13.52 -40.67 1.02
C ASP A 463 14.04 -40.50 2.46
N ALA A 464 15.16 -41.16 2.76
CA ALA A 464 15.79 -41.12 4.08
C ALA A 464 16.48 -39.78 4.41
N GLY A 465 16.77 -38.94 3.41
CA GLY A 465 17.38 -37.62 3.57
C GLY A 465 16.39 -36.53 3.98
N GLY A 466 15.09 -36.83 4.01
CA GLY A 466 14.06 -35.91 4.47
C GLY A 466 13.69 -34.81 3.47
N HIS A 467 13.99 -35.03 2.18
CA HIS A 467 13.56 -34.13 1.10
C HIS A 467 12.03 -34.16 0.91
N ALA A 468 11.55 -33.32 -0.01
CA ALA A 468 10.14 -33.25 -0.36
C ALA A 468 9.66 -34.61 -0.92
N PRO A 469 8.54 -35.16 -0.42
CA PRO A 469 8.00 -36.39 -0.97
C PRO A 469 7.60 -36.21 -2.44
N SER A 470 7.94 -37.18 -3.28
CA SER A 470 7.58 -37.17 -4.70
C SER A 470 6.24 -37.88 -4.93
N VAL A 471 5.41 -37.36 -5.83
CA VAL A 471 4.09 -37.93 -6.14
C VAL A 471 4.04 -38.31 -7.62
N LEU A 472 3.88 -39.59 -7.91
CA LEU A 472 3.90 -40.15 -9.26
C LEU A 472 2.55 -40.76 -9.63
N ALA A 473 2.01 -40.42 -10.80
CA ALA A 473 0.82 -41.07 -11.33
C ALA A 473 1.18 -42.45 -11.90
N LEU A 474 0.61 -43.53 -11.36
CA LEU A 474 1.00 -44.90 -11.71
C LEU A 474 0.29 -45.45 -12.96
N ARG A 475 -0.60 -44.67 -13.55
CA ARG A 475 -1.24 -45.05 -14.81
C ARG A 475 -0.30 -44.77 -15.99
N ALA A 476 -0.08 -45.78 -16.84
CA ALA A 476 0.82 -45.66 -17.99
C ALA A 476 0.34 -44.64 -19.04
N ASP A 477 -0.98 -44.50 -19.19
CA ASP A 477 -1.65 -43.55 -20.07
C ASP A 477 -2.13 -42.26 -19.35
N PHE A 478 -1.47 -41.86 -18.24
CA PHE A 478 -1.83 -40.61 -17.54
C PHE A 478 -1.59 -39.38 -18.44
N PRO A 479 -2.54 -38.43 -18.55
CA PRO A 479 -2.45 -37.32 -19.49
C PRO A 479 -1.33 -36.33 -19.14
N ASP A 480 -0.88 -35.58 -20.16
CA ASP A 480 0.02 -34.43 -19.96
C ASP A 480 -0.81 -33.24 -19.44
N THR A 481 -0.35 -32.63 -18.35
CA THR A 481 -1.02 -31.51 -17.67
C THR A 481 0.00 -30.43 -17.26
N MET A 482 -0.49 -29.23 -16.94
CA MET A 482 0.30 -28.19 -16.24
C MET A 482 0.72 -28.69 -14.84
N HIS A 483 1.68 -28.01 -14.19
CA HIS A 483 2.19 -28.37 -12.86
C HIS A 483 2.66 -29.84 -12.74
N GLN A 484 3.41 -30.34 -13.73
CA GLN A 484 4.16 -31.60 -13.67
C GLN A 484 5.67 -31.33 -13.55
N ASN A 485 6.36 -32.07 -12.69
CA ASN A 485 7.81 -31.93 -12.50
C ASN A 485 8.60 -32.61 -13.64
N ALA A 486 9.83 -32.14 -13.87
CA ALA A 486 10.76 -32.79 -14.79
C ALA A 486 11.08 -34.21 -14.30
N ILE A 487 11.00 -35.20 -15.19
CA ILE A 487 11.44 -36.56 -14.89
C ILE A 487 12.14 -37.18 -16.13
N PRO A 488 13.12 -38.09 -15.94
CA PRO A 488 13.76 -38.77 -17.06
C PRO A 488 12.77 -39.57 -17.93
N SER A 489 13.12 -39.77 -19.21
CA SER A 489 12.32 -40.58 -20.12
C SER A 489 12.14 -42.01 -19.59
N GLY A 490 10.91 -42.55 -19.70
CA GLY A 490 10.55 -43.90 -19.22
C GLY A 490 10.06 -43.97 -17.75
N PHE A 491 9.93 -42.86 -17.04
CA PHE A 491 9.36 -42.79 -15.70
C PHE A 491 7.88 -42.32 -15.72
N PRO A 492 7.08 -42.68 -14.69
CA PRO A 492 5.71 -42.18 -14.57
C PRO A 492 5.67 -40.66 -14.38
N ARG A 493 4.54 -40.01 -14.72
CA ARG A 493 4.39 -38.55 -14.59
C ARG A 493 4.50 -38.13 -13.11
N SER A 494 5.30 -37.10 -12.85
CA SER A 494 5.52 -36.54 -11.51
C SER A 494 4.69 -35.27 -11.31
N LEU A 495 3.91 -35.22 -10.23
CA LEU A 495 2.95 -34.15 -9.96
C LEU A 495 3.59 -33.09 -9.04
N CYS A 496 3.46 -31.81 -9.40
CA CYS A 496 3.88 -30.70 -8.55
C CYS A 496 2.78 -30.38 -7.54
N ILE A 497 2.94 -30.86 -6.30
CA ILE A 497 1.93 -30.74 -5.23
C ILE A 497 2.08 -29.45 -4.42
N ASP A 498 3.28 -28.86 -4.40
CA ASP A 498 3.60 -27.62 -3.70
C ASP A 498 4.61 -26.85 -4.56
N ASP A 499 4.30 -25.58 -4.84
CA ASP A 499 5.11 -24.67 -5.64
C ASP A 499 6.19 -23.95 -4.81
N ARG A 500 6.11 -24.01 -3.48
CA ARG A 500 7.11 -23.43 -2.59
C ARG A 500 8.37 -24.28 -2.53
N PRO A 501 9.56 -23.67 -2.33
CA PRO A 501 10.76 -24.42 -1.99
C PRO A 501 10.52 -25.33 -0.78
N TRP A 502 11.05 -26.56 -0.80
CA TRP A 502 10.86 -27.52 0.29
C TRP A 502 11.24 -26.96 1.67
N ALA A 503 12.23 -26.06 1.72
CA ALA A 503 12.66 -25.39 2.94
C ALA A 503 11.53 -24.60 3.63
N GLU A 504 10.61 -24.03 2.85
CA GLU A 504 9.43 -23.30 3.33
C GLU A 504 8.23 -24.22 3.50
N ALA A 505 8.00 -25.12 2.54
CA ALA A 505 6.88 -26.07 2.59
C ALA A 505 6.94 -26.97 3.82
N GLN A 506 8.13 -27.46 4.20
CA GLN A 506 8.32 -28.36 5.33
C GLN A 506 7.91 -27.76 6.68
N LEU A 507 7.91 -26.42 6.83
CA LEU A 507 7.50 -25.74 8.07
C LEU A 507 6.02 -25.97 8.38
N THR A 508 5.22 -26.27 7.35
CA THR A 508 3.77 -26.49 7.42
C THR A 508 3.36 -27.87 6.93
N PHE A 509 4.33 -28.74 6.62
CA PHE A 509 4.06 -30.06 6.06
C PHE A 509 3.41 -30.97 7.10
N THR A 510 2.17 -31.37 6.81
CA THR A 510 1.48 -32.43 7.54
C THR A 510 0.96 -33.46 6.54
N ILE A 511 0.93 -34.72 6.94
CA ILE A 511 0.43 -35.82 6.11
C ILE A 511 -1.02 -35.59 5.67
N PRO A 512 -1.95 -35.13 6.55
CA PRO A 512 -3.32 -34.90 6.13
C PRO A 512 -3.44 -33.83 5.04
N ASP A 513 -2.77 -32.69 5.23
CA ASP A 513 -2.78 -31.60 4.25
C ASP A 513 -2.14 -32.05 2.92
N PHE A 514 -1.00 -32.75 2.99
CA PHE A 514 -0.30 -33.24 1.82
C PHE A 514 -1.15 -34.20 0.97
N ILE A 515 -1.81 -35.18 1.59
CA ILE A 515 -2.73 -36.10 0.87
C ILE A 515 -3.94 -35.35 0.31
N ARG A 516 -4.48 -34.36 1.04
CA ARG A 516 -5.58 -33.53 0.55
C ARG A 516 -5.16 -32.69 -0.67
N ARG A 517 -3.93 -32.17 -0.70
CA ARG A 517 -3.39 -31.47 -1.87
C ARG A 517 -3.29 -32.37 -3.10
N ILE A 518 -2.94 -33.65 -2.95
CA ILE A 518 -2.96 -34.60 -4.08
C ILE A 518 -4.39 -34.78 -4.61
N GLN A 519 -5.39 -34.95 -3.74
CA GLN A 519 -6.80 -35.01 -4.13
C GLN A 519 -7.26 -33.74 -4.87
N LEU A 520 -6.93 -32.57 -4.33
CA LEU A 520 -7.28 -31.28 -4.92
C LEU A 520 -6.57 -31.05 -6.25
N TRP A 521 -5.30 -31.42 -6.36
CA TRP A 521 -4.53 -31.34 -7.60
C TRP A 521 -5.20 -32.16 -8.70
N LEU A 522 -5.56 -33.43 -8.43
CA LEU A 522 -6.26 -34.29 -9.40
C LEU A 522 -7.65 -33.74 -9.78
N ALA A 523 -8.38 -33.19 -8.82
CA ALA A 523 -9.69 -32.59 -9.06
C ALA A 523 -9.59 -31.31 -9.92
N ARG A 524 -8.60 -30.44 -9.64
CA ARG A 524 -8.30 -29.25 -10.46
C ARG A 524 -7.86 -29.64 -11.86
N ALA A 525 -7.02 -30.67 -12.00
CA ALA A 525 -6.62 -31.22 -13.28
C ALA A 525 -7.83 -31.70 -14.10
N ALA A 526 -8.78 -32.39 -13.46
CA ALA A 526 -10.01 -32.85 -14.11
C ALA A 526 -10.89 -31.70 -14.63
N LYS A 527 -10.86 -30.54 -13.96
CA LYS A 527 -11.61 -29.32 -14.30
C LYS A 527 -10.86 -28.35 -15.23
N GLY A 528 -9.55 -28.52 -15.39
CA GLY A 528 -8.70 -27.56 -16.11
C GLY A 528 -8.31 -26.33 -15.28
N GLU A 529 -8.40 -26.43 -13.94
CA GLU A 529 -8.19 -25.34 -12.97
C GLU A 529 -6.83 -25.44 -12.26
N LEU A 530 -5.82 -26.04 -12.90
CA LEU A 530 -4.50 -26.19 -12.29
C LEU A 530 -3.73 -24.87 -12.21
N HIS A 531 -3.88 -24.01 -13.23
CA HIS A 531 -3.22 -22.71 -13.28
C HIS A 531 -4.11 -21.64 -12.65
N ASP A 532 -3.56 -20.89 -11.70
CA ASP A 532 -4.21 -19.70 -11.15
C ASP A 532 -4.07 -18.54 -12.14
N PRO A 533 -5.17 -17.89 -12.60
CA PRO A 533 -5.10 -16.74 -13.51
C PRO A 533 -4.27 -15.56 -13.02
N ALA A 534 -3.97 -15.49 -11.72
CA ALA A 534 -3.09 -14.49 -11.12
C ALA A 534 -1.59 -14.86 -11.20
N GLN A 535 -1.24 -16.13 -11.48
CA GLN A 535 0.14 -16.56 -11.69
C GLN A 535 0.66 -16.14 -13.07
N PRO A 536 1.96 -15.79 -13.20
CA PRO A 536 2.59 -15.64 -14.52
C PRO A 536 2.49 -16.93 -15.33
N LEU A 537 2.41 -16.82 -16.65
CA LEU A 537 2.40 -17.99 -17.54
C LEU A 537 3.62 -18.87 -17.28
N GLU A 538 3.41 -20.19 -17.26
CA GLU A 538 4.52 -21.14 -17.12
C GLU A 538 5.50 -20.96 -18.29
N PRO A 539 6.83 -20.88 -18.04
CA PRO A 539 7.80 -20.88 -19.12
C PRO A 539 7.74 -22.20 -19.90
N LEU A 540 8.31 -22.24 -21.11
CA LEU A 540 8.30 -23.45 -21.93
C LEU A 540 9.34 -24.46 -21.48
N PHE A 541 10.42 -24.00 -20.85
CA PHE A 541 11.55 -24.82 -20.41
C PHE A 541 11.87 -24.65 -18.93
N PHE A 542 12.34 -25.73 -18.29
CA PHE A 542 12.92 -25.67 -16.95
C PHE A 542 14.10 -24.69 -16.88
N GLY A 543 14.28 -24.06 -15.71
CA GLY A 543 15.34 -23.09 -15.48
C GLY A 543 16.74 -23.66 -15.72
N SER A 544 17.63 -22.85 -16.30
CA SER A 544 19.05 -23.19 -16.48
C SER A 544 19.88 -22.68 -15.31
N ALA A 545 20.96 -23.39 -14.98
CA ALA A 545 21.94 -22.92 -14.00
C ALA A 545 22.74 -21.70 -14.51
N LEU A 546 22.93 -21.58 -15.82
CA LEU A 546 23.66 -20.50 -16.45
C LEU A 546 22.73 -19.30 -16.67
N LYS A 547 23.21 -18.10 -16.34
CA LYS A 547 22.50 -16.82 -16.51
C LYS A 547 23.33 -15.90 -17.39
N ILE A 548 22.69 -15.24 -18.34
CA ILE A 548 23.33 -14.27 -19.22
C ILE A 548 22.59 -12.93 -19.15
N LEU A 549 23.32 -11.87 -18.83
CA LEU A 549 22.81 -10.49 -18.85
C LEU A 549 23.05 -9.91 -20.24
N VAL A 550 22.00 -9.48 -20.91
CA VAL A 550 22.02 -9.02 -22.31
C VAL A 550 21.44 -7.60 -22.40
N PRO A 551 22.15 -6.64 -23.01
CA PRO A 551 21.59 -5.31 -23.26
C PRO A 551 20.33 -5.42 -24.12
N THR A 552 19.25 -4.74 -23.74
CA THR A 552 17.99 -4.75 -24.52
C THR A 552 18.21 -4.32 -25.98
N ALA A 553 19.12 -3.38 -26.22
CA ALA A 553 19.51 -2.94 -27.55
C ALA A 553 20.08 -4.08 -28.43
N ALA A 554 20.61 -5.15 -27.84
CA ALA A 554 21.14 -6.30 -28.57
C ALA A 554 20.04 -7.20 -29.17
N LEU A 555 18.79 -7.01 -28.74
CA LEU A 555 17.61 -7.73 -29.26
C LEU A 555 16.82 -6.91 -30.29
N ALA A 556 17.24 -5.68 -30.60
CA ALA A 556 16.61 -4.87 -31.62
C ALA A 556 16.81 -5.52 -33.02
N ASP A 557 15.77 -5.49 -33.84
CA ASP A 557 15.82 -6.00 -35.22
C ASP A 557 16.67 -5.05 -36.09
N GLN A 558 17.96 -5.38 -36.24
CA GLN A 558 18.96 -4.62 -36.98
C GLN A 558 19.51 -5.47 -38.14
N GLU A 559 19.91 -4.83 -39.25
CA GLU A 559 20.49 -5.53 -40.41
C GLU A 559 21.75 -6.33 -40.05
N ASP A 560 22.58 -5.78 -39.14
CA ASP A 560 23.73 -6.45 -38.56
C ASP A 560 23.40 -6.94 -37.13
N PRO A 561 23.78 -8.18 -36.76
CA PRO A 561 23.55 -8.69 -35.41
C PRO A 561 24.33 -7.87 -34.37
N ALA A 562 23.76 -7.76 -33.17
CA ALA A 562 24.50 -7.23 -32.04
C ALA A 562 25.63 -8.18 -31.64
N GLU A 563 26.82 -7.62 -31.50
CA GLU A 563 28.02 -8.37 -31.13
C GLU A 563 28.34 -8.11 -29.66
N LEU A 564 28.42 -9.19 -28.88
CA LEU A 564 28.58 -9.12 -27.43
C LEU A 564 29.86 -9.82 -26.99
N ILE A 565 30.52 -9.22 -25.99
CA ILE A 565 31.59 -9.89 -25.25
C ILE A 565 31.04 -10.28 -23.89
N GLY A 566 31.05 -11.58 -23.59
CA GLY A 566 30.64 -12.12 -22.31
C GLY A 566 31.80 -12.19 -21.32
N PHE A 567 31.55 -11.77 -20.09
CA PHE A 567 32.47 -11.88 -18.96
C PHE A 567 31.80 -12.69 -17.86
N ALA A 568 32.37 -13.86 -17.53
CA ALA A 568 31.93 -14.59 -16.35
C ALA A 568 32.18 -13.73 -15.10
N HIS A 569 31.20 -13.67 -14.21
CA HIS A 569 31.32 -12.94 -12.97
C HIS A 569 32.40 -13.61 -12.10
N PRO A 570 33.39 -12.85 -11.56
CA PRO A 570 34.53 -13.43 -10.84
C PRO A 570 34.13 -14.35 -9.67
N ASP A 571 33.08 -13.96 -8.94
CA ASP A 571 32.60 -14.69 -7.76
C ASP A 571 31.53 -15.75 -8.08
N ASN A 572 30.96 -15.73 -9.29
CA ASN A 572 29.92 -16.67 -9.69
C ASN A 572 30.02 -16.96 -11.21
N PRO A 573 30.74 -18.01 -11.62
CA PRO A 573 30.98 -18.28 -13.03
C PRO A 573 29.70 -18.65 -13.80
N ASN A 574 28.60 -18.96 -13.11
CA ASN A 574 27.30 -19.21 -13.74
C ASN A 574 26.58 -17.92 -14.17
N ILE A 575 27.15 -16.73 -13.91
CA ILE A 575 26.62 -15.46 -14.37
C ILE A 575 27.57 -14.88 -15.41
N VAL A 576 27.06 -14.64 -16.62
CA VAL A 576 27.78 -14.00 -17.71
C VAL A 576 27.21 -12.60 -17.92
N VAL A 577 28.02 -11.57 -17.66
CA VAL A 577 27.69 -10.17 -17.95
C VAL A 577 28.20 -9.84 -19.33
N THR A 578 27.33 -9.37 -20.23
CA THR A 578 27.74 -9.03 -21.59
C THR A 578 27.91 -7.53 -21.79
N ARG A 579 28.67 -7.14 -22.82
CA ARG A 579 28.78 -5.75 -23.28
C ARG A 579 28.79 -5.69 -24.80
N LEU A 580 28.18 -4.66 -25.37
CA LEU A 580 28.24 -4.37 -26.80
C LEU A 580 29.67 -4.06 -27.24
N VAL A 581 30.07 -4.63 -28.38
CA VAL A 581 31.31 -4.24 -29.04
C VAL A 581 31.10 -2.88 -29.71
N GLY A 582 31.67 -1.81 -29.13
CA GLY A 582 31.61 -0.47 -29.72
C GLY A 582 32.37 -0.39 -31.04
N LYS A 583 31.98 0.55 -31.92
CA LYS A 583 32.61 0.78 -33.23
C LYS A 583 34.12 1.11 -33.15
N ASP A 584 34.59 1.60 -32.01
CA ASP A 584 35.99 1.96 -31.75
C ASP A 584 36.74 0.96 -30.83
N ALA A 585 36.10 -0.14 -30.41
CA ALA A 585 36.75 -1.15 -29.60
C ALA A 585 37.86 -1.83 -30.42
N ARG A 586 39.05 -2.00 -29.83
CA ARG A 586 40.18 -2.67 -30.51
C ARG A 586 39.70 -4.03 -31.03
N ALA A 587 39.90 -4.23 -32.33
CA ALA A 587 39.50 -5.38 -33.13
C ALA A 587 40.28 -6.67 -32.78
N ASP A 588 40.36 -7.01 -31.50
CA ASP A 588 41.01 -8.22 -31.01
C ASP A 588 39.96 -9.34 -30.90
N VAL A 589 40.27 -10.51 -31.46
CA VAL A 589 39.47 -11.72 -31.31
C VAL A 589 39.48 -12.10 -29.83
N HIS A 590 38.31 -12.03 -29.19
CA HIS A 590 38.17 -12.41 -27.79
C HIS A 590 37.78 -13.89 -27.69
N PRO A 591 38.52 -14.72 -26.93
CA PRO A 591 38.27 -16.16 -26.83
C PRO A 591 36.89 -16.52 -26.23
N ASN A 592 36.22 -15.57 -25.58
CA ASN A 592 34.89 -15.72 -24.98
C ASN A 592 33.84 -14.78 -25.61
N GLY A 593 34.04 -14.36 -26.86
CA GLY A 593 33.07 -13.53 -27.60
C GLY A 593 31.87 -14.33 -28.11
N PHE A 594 30.70 -13.70 -28.15
CA PHE A 594 29.48 -14.28 -28.70
C PHE A 594 28.81 -13.32 -29.70
N VAL A 595 28.29 -13.83 -30.80
CA VAL A 595 27.41 -13.08 -31.70
C VAL A 595 25.97 -13.44 -31.36
N VAL A 596 25.14 -12.41 -31.11
CA VAL A 596 23.73 -12.62 -30.75
C VAL A 596 22.92 -12.89 -32.01
N VAL A 597 22.15 -13.97 -31.97
CA VAL A 597 21.18 -14.33 -32.99
C VAL A 597 19.80 -14.27 -32.34
N PRO A 598 19.12 -13.10 -32.37
CA PRO A 598 17.76 -13.01 -31.86
C PRO A 598 16.82 -13.72 -32.83
N LEU A 599 15.94 -14.55 -32.28
CA LEU A 599 14.90 -15.28 -33.00
C LEU A 599 13.58 -15.09 -32.26
N ARG A 600 12.48 -15.02 -33.02
CA ARG A 600 11.14 -15.01 -32.47
C ARG A 600 10.34 -16.18 -33.03
N ALA A 601 9.86 -17.04 -32.15
CA ALA A 601 9.03 -18.18 -32.50
C ALA A 601 7.55 -17.76 -32.69
N ALA A 602 6.75 -18.61 -33.34
CA ALA A 602 5.30 -18.45 -33.33
C ALA A 602 4.74 -18.63 -31.91
N PRO A 603 3.59 -18.00 -31.58
CA PRO A 603 2.94 -18.18 -30.28
C PRO A 603 2.61 -19.64 -29.99
N GLN A 604 2.85 -20.05 -28.75
CA GLN A 604 2.62 -21.41 -28.27
C GLN A 604 1.65 -21.38 -27.09
N GLN A 605 0.74 -22.34 -27.03
CA GLN A 605 -0.15 -22.49 -25.88
C GLN A 605 0.65 -22.93 -24.66
N THR A 606 0.30 -22.40 -23.49
CA THR A 606 0.88 -22.86 -22.22
C THR A 606 0.63 -24.36 -22.03
N GLY A 607 1.61 -25.06 -21.45
CA GLY A 607 1.63 -26.51 -21.32
C GLY A 607 2.80 -26.98 -20.47
N ARG A 608 3.03 -28.30 -20.38
CA ARG A 608 4.09 -28.87 -19.53
C ARG A 608 5.47 -28.28 -19.87
N LEU A 609 6.20 -27.87 -18.84
CA LEU A 609 7.63 -27.56 -18.93
C LEU A 609 8.42 -28.67 -19.65
N ARG A 610 9.17 -28.29 -20.68
CA ARG A 610 10.05 -29.16 -21.47
C ARG A 610 11.48 -29.10 -20.95
N GLN A 611 12.26 -30.13 -21.27
CA GLN A 611 13.71 -30.08 -21.06
C GLN A 611 14.34 -29.19 -22.13
N SER A 612 15.30 -28.37 -21.72
CA SER A 612 16.06 -27.53 -22.64
C SER A 612 16.89 -28.39 -23.60
N PRO A 613 16.89 -28.08 -24.91
CA PRO A 613 17.73 -28.78 -25.88
C PRO A 613 19.22 -28.69 -25.51
N ALA A 614 19.91 -29.84 -25.57
CA ALA A 614 21.35 -29.93 -25.31
C ALA A 614 22.20 -29.84 -26.58
N THR A 615 21.59 -29.96 -27.75
CA THR A 615 22.30 -29.86 -29.05
C THR A 615 21.59 -28.92 -30.01
N LEU A 616 22.36 -28.31 -30.92
CA LEU A 616 21.86 -27.41 -31.95
C LEU A 616 20.83 -28.09 -32.87
N ALA A 617 21.02 -29.38 -33.17
CA ALA A 617 20.07 -30.17 -33.95
C ALA A 617 18.73 -30.37 -33.21
N ALA A 618 18.77 -30.63 -31.90
CA ALA A 618 17.56 -30.72 -31.08
C ALA A 618 16.85 -29.37 -30.97
N LEU A 619 17.59 -28.27 -30.80
CA LEU A 619 17.01 -26.92 -30.79
C LEU A 619 16.37 -26.57 -32.14
N ALA A 620 17.00 -26.94 -33.26
CA ALA A 620 16.43 -26.73 -34.58
C ALA A 620 15.12 -27.51 -34.78
N ALA A 621 15.01 -28.73 -34.26
CA ALA A 621 13.78 -29.51 -34.33
C ALA A 621 12.64 -28.83 -33.53
N GLU A 622 12.92 -28.39 -32.29
CA GLU A 622 11.95 -27.66 -31.46
C GLU A 622 11.49 -26.34 -32.11
N LEU A 623 12.43 -25.56 -32.66
CA LEU A 623 12.11 -24.29 -33.31
C LEU A 623 11.38 -24.46 -34.65
N ALA A 624 11.62 -25.55 -35.38
CA ALA A 624 10.91 -25.86 -36.62
C ALA A 624 9.41 -26.12 -36.37
N GLU A 625 9.07 -26.80 -35.27
CA GLU A 625 7.66 -26.97 -34.84
C GLU A 625 6.99 -25.63 -34.55
N CYS A 626 7.78 -24.62 -34.17
CA CYS A 626 7.32 -23.26 -33.88
C CYS A 626 7.48 -22.29 -35.07
N GLY A 627 7.71 -22.82 -36.28
CA GLY A 627 7.78 -22.04 -37.53
C GLY A 627 9.12 -21.37 -37.81
N VAL A 628 10.20 -21.69 -37.08
CA VAL A 628 11.53 -21.09 -37.26
C VAL A 628 12.49 -22.12 -37.86
N ASP A 629 12.98 -21.86 -39.07
CA ASP A 629 14.06 -22.64 -39.70
C ASP A 629 15.43 -22.14 -39.21
N LEU A 630 15.88 -22.70 -38.08
CA LEU A 630 17.16 -22.32 -37.47
C LEU A 630 18.36 -22.58 -38.40
N GLY A 631 18.32 -23.66 -39.19
CA GLY A 631 19.40 -24.03 -40.10
C GLY A 631 19.59 -23.00 -41.22
N ALA A 632 18.48 -22.61 -41.86
CA ALA A 632 18.49 -21.58 -42.90
C ALA A 632 18.95 -20.23 -42.36
N GLU A 633 18.52 -19.85 -41.16
CA GLU A 633 18.86 -18.55 -40.56
C GLU A 633 20.34 -18.46 -40.17
N ILE A 634 20.90 -19.50 -39.55
CA ILE A 634 22.35 -19.56 -39.27
C ILE A 634 23.13 -19.55 -40.58
N ALA A 635 22.73 -20.34 -41.58
CA ALA A 635 23.40 -20.39 -42.87
C ALA A 635 23.43 -19.03 -43.56
N ARG A 636 22.28 -18.34 -43.63
CA ARG A 636 22.17 -16.98 -44.19
C ARG A 636 23.18 -16.03 -43.56
N ARG A 637 23.27 -16.05 -42.22
CA ARG A 637 24.16 -15.18 -41.45
C ARG A 637 25.64 -15.51 -41.63
N VAL A 638 26.04 -16.78 -41.50
CA VAL A 638 27.46 -17.17 -41.65
C VAL A 638 27.96 -17.02 -43.08
N ILE A 639 27.08 -17.17 -44.09
CA ILE A 639 27.41 -16.84 -45.49
C ILE A 639 27.65 -15.33 -45.62
N ALA A 640 26.81 -14.49 -45.01
CA ALA A 640 26.98 -13.04 -45.03
C ALA A 640 28.32 -12.62 -44.39
N TRP A 641 28.71 -13.25 -43.28
CA TRP A 641 29.97 -12.99 -42.58
C TRP A 641 31.20 -13.67 -43.18
N ALA A 642 31.02 -14.55 -44.17
CA ALA A 642 32.14 -15.23 -44.83
C ALA A 642 33.02 -14.23 -45.57
N GLY A 643 34.29 -14.16 -45.16
CA GLY A 643 35.25 -13.23 -45.70
C GLY A 643 36.56 -13.25 -44.93
N LEU A 644 37.43 -12.32 -45.28
CA LEU A 644 38.80 -12.21 -44.79
C LEU A 644 39.06 -10.86 -44.11
N GLN A 645 38.03 -10.01 -43.95
CA GLN A 645 38.14 -8.73 -43.25
C GLN A 645 38.10 -8.94 -41.73
N LYS A 646 38.53 -7.93 -40.97
CA LYS A 646 38.64 -8.03 -39.51
C LYS A 646 37.30 -8.38 -38.83
N ASP A 647 36.19 -7.80 -39.28
CA ASP A 647 34.87 -8.08 -38.72
C ASP A 647 34.36 -9.48 -39.07
N ASP A 648 34.62 -9.95 -40.29
CA ASP A 648 34.34 -11.32 -40.73
C ASP A 648 35.03 -12.34 -39.82
N LEU A 649 36.34 -12.13 -39.59
CA LEU A 649 37.16 -12.96 -38.72
C LEU A 649 36.64 -12.96 -37.29
N ARG A 650 36.27 -11.79 -36.76
CA ARG A 650 35.75 -11.64 -35.39
C ARG A 650 34.41 -12.35 -35.20
N ARG A 651 33.47 -12.19 -36.14
CA ARG A 651 32.15 -12.84 -36.08
C ARG A 651 32.25 -14.35 -36.19
N LEU A 652 33.06 -14.86 -37.11
CA LEU A 652 33.21 -16.29 -37.36
C LEU A 652 34.06 -17.01 -36.32
N SER A 653 34.96 -16.31 -35.62
CA SER A 653 35.71 -16.85 -34.48
C SER A 653 34.96 -16.76 -33.15
N SER A 654 33.83 -16.06 -33.10
CA SER A 654 32.97 -15.97 -31.92
C SER A 654 31.98 -17.14 -31.89
N ARG A 655 31.52 -17.51 -30.70
CA ARG A 655 30.41 -18.47 -30.52
C ARG A 655 29.06 -17.83 -30.86
N LEU A 656 28.04 -18.64 -31.10
CA LEU A 656 26.68 -18.14 -31.30
C LEU A 656 25.92 -18.12 -29.98
N ALA A 657 25.27 -17.01 -29.66
CA ALA A 657 24.27 -16.92 -28.60
C ALA A 657 22.89 -16.75 -29.26
N ILE A 658 22.19 -17.87 -29.42
CA ILE A 658 20.85 -17.88 -30.02
C ILE A 658 19.85 -17.50 -28.93
N ILE A 659 19.24 -16.33 -29.04
CA ILE A 659 18.25 -15.84 -28.08
C ILE A 659 16.87 -16.04 -28.70
N ALA A 660 16.13 -17.03 -28.22
CA ALA A 660 14.79 -17.33 -28.68
C ALA A 660 13.77 -16.67 -27.75
N ALA A 661 12.99 -15.74 -28.29
CA ALA A 661 11.77 -15.24 -27.67
C ALA A 661 10.61 -16.12 -28.13
N SER A 662 10.01 -16.86 -27.21
CA SER A 662 8.88 -17.74 -27.48
C SER A 662 7.63 -17.19 -26.80
N PRO A 663 6.69 -16.57 -27.54
CA PRO A 663 5.46 -16.08 -26.96
C PRO A 663 4.64 -17.27 -26.42
N VAL A 664 4.33 -17.26 -25.14
CA VAL A 664 3.44 -18.22 -24.48
C VAL A 664 2.09 -17.56 -24.33
N GLU A 665 1.01 -18.23 -24.77
CA GLU A 665 -0.37 -17.79 -24.61
C GLU A 665 -1.05 -18.59 -23.49
N GLY A 666 -1.67 -17.89 -22.56
CA GLY A 666 -2.51 -18.46 -21.52
C GLY A 666 -3.92 -18.77 -22.03
N THR A 667 -4.65 -19.58 -21.28
CA THR A 667 -6.07 -19.89 -21.55
C THR A 667 -7.00 -18.67 -21.39
N ASP A 668 -6.52 -17.61 -20.73
CA ASP A 668 -7.19 -16.33 -20.53
C ASP A 668 -6.86 -15.28 -21.62
N GLY A 669 -6.06 -15.67 -22.63
CA GLY A 669 -5.64 -14.79 -23.73
C GLY A 669 -4.47 -13.85 -23.38
N LYS A 670 -3.88 -13.95 -22.18
CA LYS A 670 -2.63 -13.24 -21.88
C LYS A 670 -1.47 -13.85 -22.65
N THR A 671 -0.48 -13.04 -22.99
CA THR A 671 0.73 -13.50 -23.66
C THR A 671 1.97 -12.98 -22.94
N ALA A 672 3.01 -13.81 -22.86
CA ALA A 672 4.31 -13.44 -22.29
C ALA A 672 5.43 -14.14 -23.07
N ASP A 673 6.52 -13.43 -23.36
CA ASP A 673 7.67 -14.04 -24.03
C ASP A 673 8.52 -14.84 -23.02
N ASP A 674 8.68 -16.16 -23.23
CA ASP A 674 9.75 -16.94 -22.59
C ASP A 674 11.05 -16.69 -23.36
N LEU A 675 11.97 -15.95 -22.74
CA LEU A 675 13.25 -15.59 -23.32
C LEU A 675 14.34 -16.55 -22.84
N ARG A 676 14.91 -17.30 -23.78
CA ARG A 676 15.98 -18.28 -23.52
C ARG A 676 17.18 -18.05 -24.44
N ALA A 677 18.37 -18.20 -23.90
CA ALA A 677 19.60 -18.19 -24.67
C ALA A 677 20.15 -19.61 -24.82
N PHE A 678 20.70 -19.91 -25.99
CA PHE A 678 21.41 -21.15 -26.27
C PHE A 678 22.77 -20.80 -26.86
N VAL A 679 23.82 -21.09 -26.10
CA VAL A 679 25.18 -20.73 -26.46
C VAL A 679 25.91 -21.94 -27.03
N THR A 680 26.42 -21.83 -28.26
CA THR A 680 27.16 -22.93 -28.89
C THR A 680 28.55 -23.09 -28.28
N GLU A 681 29.02 -24.32 -28.14
CA GLU A 681 30.43 -24.56 -27.80
C GLU A 681 31.36 -24.24 -28.98
N ALA A 682 30.90 -24.56 -30.20
CA ALA A 682 31.59 -24.26 -31.45
C ALA A 682 31.43 -22.79 -31.86
N THR A 683 32.41 -22.27 -32.58
CA THR A 683 32.37 -20.94 -33.20
C THR A 683 31.41 -20.89 -34.38
N ALA A 684 30.94 -19.69 -34.75
CA ALA A 684 30.02 -19.50 -35.88
C ALA A 684 30.62 -20.03 -37.20
N GLY A 685 31.94 -19.92 -37.39
CA GLY A 685 32.66 -20.47 -38.52
C GLY A 685 32.65 -22.01 -38.56
N GLU A 686 32.86 -22.66 -37.43
CA GLU A 686 32.79 -24.13 -37.30
C GLU A 686 31.37 -24.65 -37.55
N VAL A 687 30.35 -23.97 -37.01
CA VAL A 687 28.94 -24.31 -37.27
C VAL A 687 28.61 -24.16 -38.76
N GLY A 688 29.04 -23.07 -39.39
CA GLY A 688 28.84 -22.85 -40.82
C GLY A 688 29.57 -23.86 -41.72
N ALA A 689 30.75 -24.31 -41.31
CA ALA A 689 31.48 -25.38 -41.99
C ALA A 689 30.78 -26.73 -41.85
N ALA A 690 30.25 -27.04 -40.66
CA ALA A 690 29.47 -28.24 -40.41
C ALA A 690 28.12 -28.26 -41.16
N LEU A 691 27.52 -27.08 -41.39
CA LEU A 691 26.35 -26.91 -42.26
C LEU A 691 26.68 -27.08 -43.76
N GLY A 692 27.96 -27.04 -44.14
CA GLY A 692 28.41 -27.19 -45.52
C GLY A 692 28.17 -25.95 -46.40
N VAL A 693 28.14 -24.75 -45.80
CA VAL A 693 27.88 -23.48 -46.53
C VAL A 693 29.14 -22.60 -46.65
N ILE A 694 30.09 -22.76 -45.74
CA ILE A 694 31.39 -22.07 -45.75
C ILE A 694 32.49 -23.10 -45.47
N GLU A 695 33.74 -22.78 -45.79
CA GLU A 695 34.89 -23.63 -45.48
C GLU A 695 36.05 -22.77 -44.99
N ARG A 696 36.89 -23.34 -44.12
CA ARG A 696 38.08 -22.64 -43.62
C ARG A 696 39.00 -22.29 -44.79
N ASN A 697 39.53 -21.06 -44.79
CA ASN A 697 40.48 -20.63 -45.78
C ASN A 697 41.79 -21.41 -45.65
N VAL A 698 42.02 -22.32 -46.60
CA VAL A 698 43.25 -23.12 -46.71
C VAL A 698 44.22 -22.56 -47.77
N SER A 699 43.88 -21.41 -48.38
CA SER A 699 44.77 -20.74 -49.33
C SER A 699 45.85 -19.92 -48.63
N ASP A 700 46.89 -19.58 -49.37
CA ASP A 700 47.95 -18.66 -48.98
C ASP A 700 47.54 -17.17 -49.13
N VAL A 701 46.28 -16.90 -49.48
CA VAL A 701 45.74 -15.56 -49.72
C VAL A 701 44.81 -15.14 -48.58
N GLY A 702 45.19 -14.05 -47.88
CA GLY A 702 44.47 -13.51 -46.73
C GLY A 702 44.70 -14.29 -45.43
N SER A 703 43.82 -14.13 -44.43
CA SER A 703 44.00 -14.83 -43.15
C SER A 703 43.61 -16.31 -43.25
N GLY A 704 44.50 -17.21 -42.84
CA GLY A 704 44.22 -18.66 -42.71
C GLY A 704 43.30 -19.04 -41.54
N SER A 705 42.88 -18.05 -40.75
CA SER A 705 41.82 -18.17 -39.74
C SER A 705 40.44 -17.76 -40.26
N GLY A 706 40.33 -17.29 -41.50
CA GLY A 706 39.06 -16.89 -42.11
C GLY A 706 38.30 -18.06 -42.72
N TYR A 707 37.05 -17.79 -43.10
CA TYR A 707 36.20 -18.76 -43.81
C TYR A 707 35.72 -18.13 -45.12
N VAL A 708 35.64 -18.95 -46.16
CA VAL A 708 35.21 -18.55 -47.51
C VAL A 708 33.95 -19.28 -47.90
N ARG A 709 33.16 -18.68 -48.78
CA ARG A 709 31.90 -19.28 -49.28
C ARG A 709 32.19 -20.44 -50.22
N LEU A 710 31.41 -21.52 -50.09
CA LEU A 710 31.46 -22.64 -51.02
C LEU A 710 30.70 -22.31 -52.32
N ILE A 711 31.30 -22.65 -53.47
CA ILE A 711 30.66 -22.51 -54.78
C ILE A 711 29.95 -23.83 -55.12
N GLY A 712 28.65 -23.77 -55.43
CA GLY A 712 27.83 -24.98 -55.65
C GLY A 712 27.28 -25.59 -54.36
N MET A 713 26.79 -24.74 -53.46
CA MET A 713 26.17 -25.13 -52.18
C MET A 713 25.12 -26.22 -52.38
N LYS A 714 25.19 -27.27 -51.55
CA LYS A 714 24.12 -28.27 -51.46
C LYS A 714 23.01 -27.74 -50.56
N ASP A 715 21.77 -28.14 -50.82
CA ASP A 715 20.67 -27.86 -49.89
C ASP A 715 21.04 -28.38 -48.48
N ILE A 716 20.72 -27.58 -47.45
CA ILE A 716 20.97 -27.94 -46.05
C ILE A 716 20.09 -29.16 -45.73
N LYS A 717 20.71 -30.33 -45.62
CA LYS A 717 19.98 -31.58 -45.39
C LYS A 717 19.59 -31.79 -43.92
N SER A 718 20.41 -31.30 -42.99
CA SER A 718 20.22 -31.44 -41.55
C SER A 718 21.09 -30.45 -40.79
N VAL A 719 20.59 -29.91 -39.68
CA VAL A 719 21.39 -29.10 -38.74
C VAL A 719 22.40 -30.00 -38.01
N PRO A 720 23.68 -29.57 -37.84
CA PRO A 720 24.70 -30.40 -37.21
C PRO A 720 24.44 -30.62 -35.72
N VAL A 721 24.88 -31.77 -35.21
CA VAL A 721 24.87 -32.07 -33.78
C VAL A 721 26.06 -31.36 -33.13
N VAL A 722 25.80 -30.16 -32.60
CA VAL A 722 26.77 -29.33 -31.87
C VAL A 722 26.21 -29.11 -30.47
N ASP A 723 27.04 -29.27 -29.45
CA ASP A 723 26.62 -29.05 -28.06
C ASP A 723 26.31 -27.57 -27.81
N ILE A 724 25.23 -27.34 -27.06
CA ILE A 724 24.76 -26.01 -26.66
C ILE A 724 24.52 -25.94 -25.16
N ALA A 725 24.85 -24.80 -24.57
CA ALA A 725 24.54 -24.48 -23.18
C ALA A 725 23.29 -23.61 -23.12
N PRO A 726 22.16 -24.08 -22.57
CA PRO A 726 21.00 -23.23 -22.32
C PRO A 726 21.32 -22.24 -21.20
N ALA A 727 20.80 -21.03 -21.28
CA ALA A 727 20.94 -19.99 -20.28
C ALA A 727 19.65 -19.18 -20.10
N GLU A 728 19.39 -18.78 -18.86
CA GLU A 728 18.35 -17.81 -18.53
C GLU A 728 18.82 -16.40 -18.95
N VAL A 729 17.96 -15.66 -19.64
CA VAL A 729 18.28 -14.32 -20.13
C VAL A 729 17.74 -13.27 -19.17
N HIS A 730 18.61 -12.37 -18.73
CA HIS A 730 18.23 -11.17 -18.00
C HIS A 730 18.55 -9.94 -18.84
N LEU A 731 17.59 -9.03 -18.99
CA LEU A 731 17.81 -7.79 -19.72
C LEU A 731 18.35 -6.70 -18.81
N ASP A 732 19.16 -5.80 -19.37
CA ASP A 732 19.67 -4.63 -18.64
C ASP A 732 18.52 -3.71 -18.19
N PHE A 733 18.77 -2.98 -17.10
CA PHE A 733 17.83 -1.98 -16.63
C PHE A 733 17.72 -0.83 -17.64
N ASN A 734 16.50 -0.48 -17.99
CA ASN A 734 16.20 0.64 -18.86
C ASN A 734 14.97 1.39 -18.31
N ARG A 735 14.60 2.46 -19.00
CA ARG A 735 13.46 3.31 -18.63
C ARG A 735 12.13 2.56 -18.59
N ASP A 736 11.86 1.71 -19.57
CA ASP A 736 10.61 0.94 -19.64
C ASP A 736 10.47 -0.02 -18.46
N LEU A 737 11.54 -0.76 -18.16
CA LEU A 737 11.59 -1.65 -17.00
C LEU A 737 11.45 -0.87 -15.70
N GLY A 738 12.11 0.30 -15.59
CA GLY A 738 11.98 1.18 -14.43
C GLY A 738 10.55 1.66 -14.20
N ALA A 739 9.83 2.02 -15.27
CA ALA A 739 8.42 2.40 -15.21
C ALA A 739 7.54 1.22 -14.78
N ALA A 740 7.71 0.06 -15.40
CA ALA A 740 6.94 -1.16 -15.10
C ALA A 740 7.13 -1.62 -13.65
N ILE A 741 8.37 -1.71 -13.17
CA ILE A 741 8.69 -2.08 -11.77
C ILE A 741 8.10 -1.06 -10.78
N SER A 742 8.02 0.21 -11.19
CA SER A 742 7.43 1.29 -10.38
C SER A 742 5.90 1.37 -10.50
N GLY A 743 5.25 0.35 -11.08
CA GLY A 743 3.80 0.25 -11.21
C GLY A 743 3.21 1.26 -12.21
N GLN A 744 3.96 1.68 -13.23
CA GLN A 744 3.47 2.52 -14.32
C GLN A 744 3.24 1.70 -15.58
N GLU A 745 2.17 1.98 -16.33
CA GLU A 745 1.89 1.33 -17.61
C GLU A 745 2.93 1.65 -18.68
N ALA A 746 3.49 2.86 -18.65
CA ALA A 746 4.47 3.34 -19.61
C ALA A 746 5.39 4.38 -18.95
N PRO A 747 6.60 4.58 -19.49
CA PRO A 747 7.50 5.62 -19.01
C PRO A 747 6.97 7.02 -19.31
N ASP A 748 7.32 7.97 -18.44
CA ASP A 748 7.03 9.39 -18.66
C ASP A 748 8.19 10.03 -19.41
N THR A 749 7.96 10.49 -20.63
CA THR A 749 9.02 11.02 -21.52
C THR A 749 9.02 12.54 -21.65
N ARG A 750 8.21 13.23 -20.84
CA ARG A 750 8.16 14.70 -20.82
C ARG A 750 9.54 15.30 -20.58
N ALA A 751 9.86 16.37 -21.30
CA ALA A 751 11.13 17.06 -21.14
C ALA A 751 11.17 17.85 -19.82
N ALA A 752 12.07 17.48 -18.90
CA ALA A 752 12.22 18.12 -17.60
C ALA A 752 13.59 18.79 -17.43
N VAL A 753 13.58 20.07 -17.02
CA VAL A 753 14.77 20.79 -16.59
C VAL A 753 14.77 20.91 -15.08
N MET A 754 15.82 20.43 -14.42
CA MET A 754 16.01 20.61 -12.99
C MET A 754 17.16 21.58 -12.73
N ILE A 755 16.87 22.66 -12.01
CA ILE A 755 17.81 23.68 -11.58
C ILE A 755 18.17 23.42 -10.12
N GLY A 756 19.41 23.07 -9.85
CA GLY A 756 19.91 22.66 -8.53
C GLY A 756 20.05 21.14 -8.43
N ALA A 757 21.30 20.68 -8.47
CA ALA A 757 21.70 19.28 -8.27
C ALA A 757 22.34 19.08 -6.88
N GLY A 758 21.84 19.79 -5.86
CA GLY A 758 22.30 19.66 -4.47
C GLY A 758 21.83 18.38 -3.78
N SER A 759 21.80 18.36 -2.44
CA SER A 759 21.40 17.17 -1.67
C SER A 759 20.00 16.65 -2.01
N LEU A 760 19.02 17.55 -2.15
CA LEU A 760 17.65 17.22 -2.54
C LEU A 760 17.55 16.89 -4.03
N GLY A 761 17.97 17.82 -4.89
CA GLY A 761 17.86 17.67 -6.35
C GLY A 761 18.55 16.43 -6.91
N SER A 762 19.77 16.10 -6.44
CA SER A 762 20.48 14.91 -6.92
C SER A 762 19.76 13.60 -6.59
N GLN A 763 19.16 13.50 -5.40
CA GLN A 763 18.41 12.32 -4.98
C GLN A 763 17.07 12.21 -5.70
N VAL A 764 16.35 13.33 -5.83
CA VAL A 764 15.09 13.39 -6.59
C VAL A 764 15.31 13.00 -8.05
N ALA A 765 16.34 13.53 -8.70
CA ALA A 765 16.67 13.19 -10.10
C ALA A 765 16.95 11.70 -10.30
N ILE A 766 17.76 11.09 -9.42
CA ILE A 766 18.09 9.66 -9.51
C ILE A 766 16.88 8.77 -9.20
N ASN A 767 16.06 9.12 -8.20
CA ASN A 767 14.85 8.35 -7.87
C ASN A 767 13.87 8.37 -9.04
N LEU A 768 13.57 9.55 -9.58
CA LEU A 768 12.67 9.67 -10.72
C LEU A 768 13.24 9.02 -12.00
N ALA A 769 14.56 9.03 -12.20
CA ALA A 769 15.19 8.29 -13.28
C ALA A 769 14.99 6.76 -13.14
N ARG A 770 15.12 6.20 -11.92
CA ARG A 770 14.80 4.79 -11.65
C ARG A 770 13.33 4.46 -11.89
N GLU A 771 12.44 5.42 -11.68
CA GLU A 771 11.01 5.28 -11.95
C GLU A 771 10.65 5.45 -13.44
N GLY A 772 11.65 5.54 -14.33
CA GLY A 772 11.44 5.72 -15.77
C GLY A 772 10.92 7.11 -16.15
N ARG A 773 11.04 8.12 -15.27
CA ARG A 773 10.45 9.45 -15.45
C ARG A 773 11.40 10.43 -16.14
N PHE A 774 10.81 11.23 -17.01
CA PHE A 774 11.31 12.41 -17.72
C PHE A 774 12.56 12.22 -18.59
N ARG A 775 12.65 13.05 -19.63
CA ARG A 775 13.90 13.31 -20.33
C ARG A 775 14.60 14.50 -19.68
N TRP A 776 15.77 14.24 -19.10
CA TRP A 776 16.38 15.16 -18.15
C TRP A 776 17.34 16.16 -18.78
N THR A 777 17.32 17.38 -18.27
CA THR A 777 18.44 18.33 -18.33
C THR A 777 18.71 18.86 -16.92
N LEU A 778 19.93 18.66 -16.41
CA LEU A 778 20.35 19.11 -15.09
C LEU A 778 21.17 20.41 -15.17
N VAL A 779 20.83 21.42 -14.38
CA VAL A 779 21.52 22.71 -14.34
C VAL A 779 22.01 22.99 -12.93
N ASP A 780 23.31 23.15 -12.75
CA ASP A 780 23.92 23.47 -11.45
C ASP A 780 25.29 24.12 -11.66
N ASN A 781 25.66 25.13 -10.87
CA ASN A 781 26.93 25.84 -11.02
C ASN A 781 28.06 25.31 -10.12
N ASP A 782 27.74 24.45 -9.15
CA ASP A 782 28.69 23.99 -8.13
C ASP A 782 29.41 22.70 -8.55
N ALA A 783 30.60 22.52 -8.00
CA ALA A 783 31.30 21.23 -7.98
C ALA A 783 30.99 20.45 -6.70
N LEU A 784 31.08 19.11 -6.76
CA LEU A 784 30.93 18.25 -5.60
C LEU A 784 32.14 18.41 -4.66
N LEU A 785 31.91 18.78 -3.41
CA LEU A 785 32.95 18.88 -2.37
C LEU A 785 32.76 17.79 -1.30
N PRO A 786 33.82 17.39 -0.57
CA PRO A 786 33.76 16.27 0.38
C PRO A 786 32.63 16.34 1.41
N HIS A 787 32.31 17.53 1.92
CA HIS A 787 31.22 17.71 2.90
C HIS A 787 29.83 17.40 2.32
N ASN A 788 29.66 17.41 1.00
CA ASN A 788 28.40 17.04 0.36
C ASN A 788 28.14 15.53 0.42
N LEU A 789 29.18 14.70 0.47
CA LEU A 789 29.06 13.23 0.48
C LEU A 789 28.19 12.70 1.61
N ALA A 790 28.04 13.45 2.70
CA ALA A 790 27.19 13.07 3.83
C ALA A 790 25.69 12.92 3.47
N ARG A 791 25.22 13.50 2.37
CA ARG A 791 23.79 13.53 2.00
C ARG A 791 23.51 13.79 0.51
N HIS A 792 24.53 13.75 -0.33
CA HIS A 792 24.39 13.87 -1.78
C HIS A 792 24.35 12.48 -2.40
N ALA A 793 23.66 12.31 -3.52
CA ALA A 793 23.54 11.00 -4.18
C ALA A 793 24.82 10.49 -4.87
N LEU A 794 25.90 11.28 -4.87
CA LEU A 794 27.17 10.98 -5.57
C LEU A 794 28.19 10.39 -4.60
N PHE A 795 29.20 9.71 -5.16
CA PHE A 795 30.22 9.01 -4.39
C PHE A 795 31.56 9.76 -4.40
N SER A 796 32.52 9.27 -3.62
CA SER A 796 33.85 9.87 -3.50
C SER A 796 34.61 9.95 -4.83
N SER A 797 34.29 9.09 -5.81
CA SER A 797 34.83 9.11 -7.17
C SER A 797 34.49 10.38 -7.95
N ASP A 798 33.43 11.10 -7.55
CA ASP A 798 32.92 12.28 -8.26
C ASP A 798 33.36 13.61 -7.62
N VAL A 799 34.16 13.56 -6.54
CA VAL A 799 34.63 14.76 -5.84
C VAL A 799 35.47 15.64 -6.80
N GLY A 800 35.16 16.95 -6.82
CA GLY A 800 35.79 17.93 -7.70
C GLY A 800 35.12 18.08 -9.08
N VAL A 801 34.19 17.19 -9.44
CA VAL A 801 33.44 17.28 -10.70
C VAL A 801 32.22 18.20 -10.53
N PRO A 802 31.85 19.02 -11.55
CA PRO A 802 30.59 19.76 -11.55
C PRO A 802 29.39 18.84 -11.29
N LYS A 803 28.54 19.20 -10.32
CA LYS A 803 27.45 18.32 -9.83
C LYS A 803 26.49 17.92 -10.94
N ALA A 804 26.07 18.86 -11.79
CA ALA A 804 25.19 18.59 -12.93
C ALA A 804 25.76 17.52 -13.88
N ILE A 805 27.07 17.58 -14.16
CA ILE A 805 27.76 16.60 -15.04
C ILE A 805 27.81 15.23 -14.37
N ALA A 806 28.21 15.19 -13.10
CA ALA A 806 28.38 13.92 -12.37
C ALA A 806 27.05 13.19 -12.14
N VAL A 807 25.98 13.91 -11.77
CA VAL A 807 24.64 13.31 -11.65
C VAL A 807 24.13 12.82 -13.00
N ALA A 808 24.30 13.61 -14.07
CA ALA A 808 23.92 13.19 -15.43
C ALA A 808 24.67 11.92 -15.88
N ARG A 809 25.96 11.80 -15.57
CA ARG A 809 26.75 10.60 -15.84
C ARG A 809 26.20 9.39 -15.09
N ARG A 810 25.80 9.55 -13.82
CA ARG A 810 25.22 8.46 -13.03
C ARG A 810 23.88 8.00 -13.58
N MET A 811 23.04 8.93 -14.03
CA MET A 811 21.76 8.63 -14.67
C MET A 811 21.94 7.97 -16.05
N HIS A 812 22.94 8.41 -16.83
CA HIS A 812 23.31 7.75 -18.08
C HIS A 812 23.72 6.29 -17.83
N GLY A 813 24.59 6.02 -16.85
CA GLY A 813 24.98 4.65 -16.50
C GLY A 813 23.86 3.80 -15.89
N LEU A 814 22.73 4.42 -15.49
CA LEU A 814 21.54 3.71 -15.02
C LEU A 814 20.59 3.35 -16.17
N LEU A 815 20.36 4.27 -17.10
CA LEU A 815 19.35 4.13 -18.15
C LEU A 815 19.90 3.80 -19.54
N ASP A 816 21.22 3.89 -19.72
CA ASP A 816 21.91 3.87 -21.01
C ASP A 816 21.40 4.92 -22.02
N GLU A 817 20.95 6.07 -21.49
CA GLU A 817 20.37 7.17 -22.27
C GLU A 817 21.20 8.45 -22.16
N SER A 818 21.11 9.33 -23.17
CA SER A 818 21.75 10.64 -23.11
C SER A 818 21.03 11.55 -22.10
N ILE A 819 21.77 12.04 -21.11
CA ILE A 819 21.26 12.96 -20.08
C ILE A 819 21.84 14.36 -20.27
N GLY A 820 20.96 15.33 -20.52
CA GLY A 820 21.35 16.72 -20.69
C GLY A 820 21.92 17.32 -19.40
N HIS A 821 22.91 18.19 -19.52
CA HIS A 821 23.46 18.91 -18.37
C HIS A 821 24.08 20.25 -18.77
N LEU A 822 24.02 21.23 -17.87
CA LEU A 822 24.68 22.53 -17.99
C LEU A 822 25.31 22.91 -16.65
N ALA A 823 26.63 23.07 -16.65
CA ALA A 823 27.37 23.52 -15.47
C ALA A 823 27.44 25.06 -15.44
N CYS A 824 26.35 25.74 -15.06
CA CYS A 824 26.27 27.20 -15.09
C CYS A 824 25.38 27.81 -14.01
N ASN A 825 25.62 29.10 -13.72
CA ASN A 825 24.73 29.90 -12.89
C ASN A 825 23.57 30.41 -13.75
N VAL A 826 22.35 29.94 -13.46
CA VAL A 826 21.14 30.29 -14.21
C VAL A 826 20.83 31.80 -14.21
N LEU A 827 21.25 32.53 -13.18
CA LEU A 827 21.02 33.98 -13.06
C LEU A 827 22.02 34.80 -13.87
N ALA A 828 23.18 34.23 -14.19
CA ALA A 828 24.26 34.89 -14.92
C ALA A 828 25.05 33.85 -15.74
N PRO A 829 24.42 33.23 -16.76
CA PRO A 829 25.11 32.28 -17.62
C PRO A 829 26.17 33.00 -18.45
N SER A 830 27.27 32.31 -18.79
CA SER A 830 28.24 32.84 -19.75
C SER A 830 27.59 33.00 -21.13
N ASP A 831 28.12 33.91 -21.97
CA ASP A 831 27.58 34.17 -23.30
C ASP A 831 27.47 32.89 -24.15
N GLN A 832 28.40 31.95 -23.96
CA GLN A 832 28.42 30.65 -24.63
C GLN A 832 27.28 29.72 -24.20
N LEU A 833 26.87 29.78 -22.93
CA LEU A 833 25.85 28.89 -22.35
C LEU A 833 24.45 29.53 -22.29
N LYS A 834 24.35 30.84 -22.53
CA LYS A 834 23.11 31.60 -22.42
C LYS A 834 22.03 31.09 -23.39
N GLU A 835 22.38 30.90 -24.67
CA GLU A 835 21.42 30.39 -25.66
C GLU A 835 21.09 28.92 -25.41
N ALA A 836 22.09 28.09 -25.07
CA ALA A 836 21.86 26.68 -24.74
C ALA A 836 20.93 26.50 -23.54
N LEU A 837 21.08 27.32 -22.49
CA LEU A 837 20.17 27.33 -21.34
C LEU A 837 18.76 27.77 -21.76
N ALA A 838 18.65 28.85 -22.54
CA ALA A 838 17.37 29.35 -23.03
C ALA A 838 16.64 28.30 -23.87
N ASP A 839 17.34 27.59 -24.77
CA ASP A 839 16.80 26.50 -25.57
C ASP A 839 16.24 25.38 -24.71
N LYS A 840 17.01 24.94 -23.70
CA LYS A 840 16.57 23.87 -22.79
C LYS A 840 15.35 24.28 -21.98
N LEU A 841 15.31 25.52 -21.48
CA LEU A 841 14.16 26.04 -20.73
C LEU A 841 12.92 26.22 -21.62
N ARG A 842 13.08 26.67 -22.88
CA ARG A 842 11.98 26.80 -23.85
C ARG A 842 11.39 25.45 -24.23
N ALA A 843 12.23 24.43 -24.38
CA ALA A 843 11.81 23.08 -24.75
C ALA A 843 11.27 22.26 -23.57
N ALA A 844 11.39 22.74 -22.34
CA ALA A 844 10.97 22.02 -21.14
C ALA A 844 9.44 22.06 -20.99
N GLU A 845 8.84 20.89 -20.79
CA GLU A 845 7.45 20.74 -20.39
C GLU A 845 7.30 20.87 -18.87
N ILE A 846 8.36 20.55 -18.13
CA ILE A 846 8.43 20.64 -16.67
C ILE A 846 9.73 21.34 -16.27
N ILE A 847 9.63 22.35 -15.41
CA ILE A 847 10.78 23.06 -14.83
C ILE A 847 10.74 22.89 -13.32
N ILE A 848 11.81 22.35 -12.76
CA ILE A 848 11.95 22.01 -11.34
C ILE A 848 13.03 22.89 -10.74
N ASP A 849 12.65 23.81 -9.86
CA ASP A 849 13.57 24.53 -9.00
C ASP A 849 13.85 23.72 -7.72
N ALA A 850 15.07 23.18 -7.63
CA ALA A 850 15.61 22.52 -6.45
C ALA A 850 16.89 23.23 -5.95
N SER A 851 17.05 24.51 -6.29
CA SER A 851 18.26 25.31 -6.03
C SER A 851 18.37 25.81 -4.58
N ALA A 852 17.24 25.83 -3.85
CA ALA A 852 17.10 26.48 -2.55
C ALA A 852 17.49 27.98 -2.54
N SER A 853 17.40 28.66 -3.69
CA SER A 853 17.72 30.07 -3.85
C SER A 853 16.48 30.89 -4.18
N VAL A 854 16.13 31.86 -3.33
CA VAL A 854 15.01 32.78 -3.56
C VAL A 854 15.16 33.52 -4.89
N ALA A 855 16.37 33.94 -5.25
CA ALA A 855 16.63 34.63 -6.52
C ALA A 855 16.38 33.73 -7.74
N VAL A 856 16.73 32.45 -7.64
CA VAL A 856 16.44 31.45 -8.69
C VAL A 856 14.94 31.17 -8.77
N SER A 857 14.26 30.97 -7.64
CA SER A 857 12.79 30.85 -7.60
C SER A 857 12.11 32.03 -8.30
N ARG A 858 12.55 33.27 -8.01
CA ARG A 858 12.03 34.48 -8.68
C ARG A 858 12.29 34.51 -10.18
N TYR A 859 13.47 34.07 -10.60
CA TYR A 859 13.81 33.96 -12.01
C TYR A 859 12.95 32.91 -12.72
N VAL A 860 12.80 31.71 -12.12
CA VAL A 860 12.00 30.62 -12.66
C VAL A 860 10.52 31.01 -12.75
N ALA A 861 9.97 31.69 -11.75
CA ALA A 861 8.59 32.17 -11.78
C ALA A 861 8.32 33.19 -12.91
N ASP A 862 9.33 33.99 -13.29
CA ASP A 862 9.20 35.05 -14.29
C ASP A 862 9.55 34.64 -15.72
N LEU A 863 10.03 33.42 -15.96
CA LEU A 863 10.50 33.00 -17.28
C LEU A 863 9.45 33.32 -18.37
N PRO A 864 9.69 34.27 -19.28
CA PRO A 864 8.65 34.73 -20.19
C PRO A 864 8.46 33.78 -21.38
N ALA A 865 9.49 33.00 -21.73
CA ALA A 865 9.54 32.18 -22.94
C ALA A 865 9.29 30.68 -22.72
N ALA A 866 9.14 30.22 -21.47
CA ALA A 866 8.96 28.81 -21.14
C ALA A 866 7.50 28.50 -20.80
N SER A 867 6.85 27.68 -21.62
CA SER A 867 5.47 27.20 -21.40
C SER A 867 5.38 26.08 -20.37
N GLY A 868 6.50 25.44 -20.03
CA GLY A 868 6.54 24.32 -19.10
C GLY A 868 5.99 24.65 -17.71
N ARG A 869 5.32 23.67 -17.12
CA ARG A 869 4.78 23.73 -15.76
C ARG A 869 5.91 23.79 -14.75
N ARG A 870 5.76 24.62 -13.71
CA ARG A 870 6.86 24.94 -12.79
C ARG A 870 6.60 24.40 -11.40
N LEU A 871 7.65 23.81 -10.83
CA LEU A 871 7.67 23.25 -9.49
C LEU A 871 8.85 23.87 -8.73
N SER A 872 8.67 24.20 -7.45
CA SER A 872 9.77 24.54 -6.55
C SER A 872 9.75 23.59 -5.36
N VAL A 873 10.90 22.98 -5.06
CA VAL A 873 11.04 21.94 -4.04
C VAL A 873 12.28 22.18 -3.18
N PHE A 874 12.09 22.25 -1.87
CA PHE A 874 13.17 22.58 -0.94
C PHE A 874 12.93 22.01 0.47
N PHE A 875 14.02 21.82 1.22
CA PHE A 875 13.92 21.50 2.65
C PHE A 875 13.64 22.75 3.46
N ASN A 876 12.91 22.61 4.57
CA ASN A 876 12.93 23.64 5.59
C ASN A 876 14.34 23.73 6.24
N PRO A 877 14.68 24.86 6.89
CA PRO A 877 16.01 25.08 7.47
C PRO A 877 16.46 23.99 8.46
N ALA A 878 15.52 23.42 9.23
CA ALA A 878 15.78 22.36 10.18
C ALA A 878 16.01 20.97 9.54
N GLY A 879 15.70 20.78 8.25
CA GLY A 879 15.73 19.48 7.58
C GLY A 879 14.70 18.49 8.11
N THR A 880 13.62 18.98 8.72
CA THR A 880 12.51 18.17 9.25
C THR A 880 11.32 18.13 8.30
N ALA A 881 11.30 18.97 7.27
CA ALA A 881 10.22 19.02 6.30
C ALA A 881 10.72 19.27 4.88
N VAL A 882 9.93 18.84 3.90
CA VAL A 882 10.10 19.17 2.49
C VAL A 882 8.85 19.86 1.97
N VAL A 883 9.06 20.96 1.26
CA VAL A 883 8.02 21.79 0.68
C VAL A 883 8.03 21.61 -0.83
N LEU A 884 6.84 21.44 -1.42
CA LEU A 884 6.60 21.44 -2.85
C LEU A 884 5.55 22.50 -3.18
N LEU A 885 5.96 23.50 -3.94
CA LEU A 885 5.08 24.46 -4.59
C LEU A 885 4.90 24.04 -6.05
N SER A 886 3.67 23.80 -6.47
CA SER A 886 3.37 23.37 -7.84
C SER A 886 2.41 24.34 -8.51
N GLU A 887 2.83 24.98 -9.61
CA GLU A 887 1.91 25.74 -10.47
C GLU A 887 0.86 24.82 -11.10
N GLY A 888 -0.26 25.39 -11.52
CA GLY A 888 -1.24 24.69 -12.36
C GLY A 888 -0.78 24.63 -13.81
N THR A 889 -1.46 23.81 -14.64
CA THR A 889 -1.12 23.67 -16.07
C THR A 889 -1.33 24.99 -16.84
N ASN A 890 -2.34 25.78 -16.46
CA ASN A 890 -2.60 27.13 -17.00
C ASN A 890 -1.65 28.21 -16.47
N ARG A 891 -0.97 27.94 -15.35
CA ARG A 891 -0.06 28.87 -14.66
C ARG A 891 -0.72 30.19 -14.22
N ASP A 892 -2.03 30.20 -13.97
CA ASP A 892 -2.76 31.39 -13.49
C ASP A 892 -2.29 31.82 -12.10
N VAL A 893 -1.93 30.84 -11.26
CA VAL A 893 -1.24 31.03 -9.98
C VAL A 893 0.21 30.60 -10.15
N THR A 894 1.13 31.55 -10.05
CA THR A 894 2.57 31.33 -10.26
C THR A 894 3.26 30.86 -8.97
N LEU A 895 4.52 30.40 -9.08
CA LEU A 895 5.34 30.07 -7.92
C LEU A 895 5.46 31.23 -6.90
N ARG A 896 5.37 32.50 -7.33
CA ARG A 896 5.38 33.65 -6.41
C ARG A 896 4.13 33.76 -5.58
N ASP A 897 3.00 33.54 -6.22
CA ASP A 897 1.70 33.59 -5.59
C ASP A 897 1.58 32.46 -4.58
N LEU A 898 2.02 31.26 -4.97
CA LEU A 898 2.13 30.11 -4.08
C LEU A 898 3.08 30.36 -2.91
N GLU A 899 4.19 31.07 -3.13
CA GLU A 899 5.10 31.43 -2.05
C GLU A 899 4.48 32.44 -1.08
N SER A 900 3.74 33.45 -1.57
CA SER A 900 2.96 34.36 -0.72
C SER A 900 1.94 33.60 0.14
N GLN A 901 1.20 32.68 -0.48
CA GLN A 901 0.25 31.81 0.22
C GLN A 901 0.93 30.83 1.19
N TYR A 902 2.14 30.34 0.86
CA TYR A 902 2.96 29.52 1.75
C TYR A 902 3.40 30.31 2.99
N HIS A 903 3.85 31.55 2.80
CA HIS A 903 4.15 32.47 3.90
C HIS A 903 2.94 32.76 4.77
N ARG A 904 1.73 32.81 4.21
CA ARG A 904 0.49 32.93 4.97
C ARG A 904 0.27 31.73 5.90
N ILE A 905 0.52 30.51 5.42
CA ILE A 905 0.21 29.27 6.16
C ILE A 905 0.83 29.25 7.56
N PHE A 906 2.15 29.40 7.69
CA PHE A 906 2.80 29.31 9.01
C PHE A 906 2.62 30.56 9.90
N GLN A 907 1.99 31.61 9.38
CA GLN A 907 1.56 32.76 10.17
C GLN A 907 0.20 32.53 10.85
N ILE A 908 -0.59 31.56 10.36
CA ILE A 908 -1.95 31.29 10.83
C ILE A 908 -2.12 29.88 11.38
N GLU A 909 -1.26 28.94 10.98
CA GLU A 909 -1.31 27.53 11.38
C GLU A 909 -0.37 27.29 12.57
N PRO A 910 -0.88 27.11 13.81
CA PRO A 910 -0.04 26.92 14.98
C PRO A 910 0.90 25.73 14.87
N ALA A 911 0.51 24.66 14.16
CA ALA A 911 1.34 23.48 13.97
C ALA A 911 2.60 23.75 13.12
N LEU A 912 2.63 24.86 12.37
CA LEU A 912 3.72 25.25 11.50
C LEU A 912 4.45 26.52 11.98
N ALA A 913 4.14 27.05 13.17
CA ALA A 913 4.73 28.29 13.67
C ALA A 913 6.27 28.28 13.72
N ASP A 914 6.88 27.15 14.06
CA ASP A 914 8.35 26.97 14.09
C ASP A 914 8.91 26.38 12.77
N HIS A 915 8.13 26.32 11.69
CA HIS A 915 8.50 25.60 10.46
C HIS A 915 9.81 26.09 9.83
N LEU A 916 10.06 27.40 9.84
CA LEU A 916 11.27 28.02 9.30
C LEU A 916 12.38 28.23 10.34
N ARG A 917 12.17 27.82 11.59
CA ARG A 917 13.15 28.00 12.64
C ARG A 917 14.31 27.01 12.47
N PRO A 918 15.57 27.45 12.37
CA PRO A 918 16.70 26.54 12.28
C PRO A 918 16.92 25.78 13.61
N ARG A 919 17.24 24.49 13.54
CA ARG A 919 17.81 23.73 14.68
C ARG A 919 19.27 24.19 14.90
N ASP A 920 19.70 24.34 16.14
CA ASP A 920 20.95 24.98 16.58
C ASP A 920 22.16 24.92 15.62
N GLY A 921 22.75 26.10 15.35
CA GLY A 921 24.11 26.32 14.83
C GLY A 921 24.55 25.48 13.63
N GLY A 922 24.36 26.00 12.40
CA GLY A 922 24.88 25.39 11.18
C GLY A 922 26.40 25.10 11.25
N LEU A 923 26.85 24.04 10.59
CA LEU A 923 28.24 23.59 10.67
C LEU A 923 29.10 24.41 9.70
N ARG A 924 30.11 25.11 10.23
CA ARG A 924 31.18 25.70 9.41
C ARG A 924 32.19 24.61 9.06
N TYR A 925 32.23 24.19 7.80
CA TYR A 925 33.19 23.15 7.35
C TYR A 925 34.49 23.75 6.79
N SER A 926 34.56 25.07 6.59
CA SER A 926 35.76 25.80 6.17
C SER A 926 35.85 27.19 6.81
N GLY A 927 37.00 27.86 6.67
CA GLY A 927 37.25 29.20 7.23
C GLY A 927 36.52 30.35 6.52
N SER A 928 35.66 30.07 5.54
CA SER A 928 34.85 31.08 4.85
C SER A 928 33.56 31.39 5.62
N CYS A 929 33.27 32.68 5.86
CA CYS A 929 32.06 33.14 6.55
C CYS A 929 30.74 32.68 5.89
N ARG A 930 30.79 32.21 4.63
CA ARG A 930 29.63 31.71 3.85
C ARG A 930 29.54 30.19 3.75
N ALA A 931 30.46 29.43 4.36
CA ALA A 931 30.50 27.97 4.30
C ALA A 931 29.75 27.30 5.47
N VAL A 932 28.55 27.78 5.77
CA VAL A 932 27.66 27.19 6.77
C VAL A 932 26.75 26.19 6.08
N THR A 933 26.78 24.94 6.54
CA THR A 933 25.95 23.88 5.97
C THR A 933 24.90 23.42 6.99
N ASN A 934 23.66 23.20 6.54
CA ASN A 934 22.58 22.70 7.40
C ASN A 934 22.91 21.29 7.89
N ARG A 935 22.56 21.01 9.15
CA ARG A 935 22.74 19.70 9.77
C ARG A 935 21.55 18.80 9.44
N ILE A 936 21.66 18.07 8.33
CA ILE A 936 20.65 17.09 7.90
C ILE A 936 21.36 15.75 7.73
N SER A 937 20.85 14.70 8.38
CA SER A 937 21.40 13.35 8.24
C SER A 937 21.13 12.77 6.85
N ALA A 938 21.92 11.78 6.43
CA ALA A 938 21.72 11.09 5.16
C ALA A 938 20.33 10.44 5.06
N SER A 939 19.88 9.79 6.13
CA SER A 939 18.56 9.13 6.20
C SER A 939 17.42 10.13 6.07
N GLN A 940 17.51 11.27 6.76
CA GLN A 940 16.51 12.32 6.70
C GLN A 940 16.45 12.97 5.31
N ALA A 941 17.62 13.27 4.72
CA ALA A 941 17.69 13.78 3.36
C ALA A 941 17.09 12.78 2.34
N ALA A 942 17.35 11.47 2.52
CA ALA A 942 16.81 10.43 1.66
C ALA A 942 15.29 10.28 1.80
N LEU A 943 14.78 10.24 3.02
CA LEU A 943 13.34 10.17 3.30
C LEU A 943 12.60 11.35 2.68
N LEU A 944 13.04 12.58 2.97
CA LEU A 944 12.43 13.78 2.43
C LEU A 944 12.55 13.89 0.90
N SER A 945 13.67 13.43 0.30
CA SER A 945 13.82 13.41 -1.16
C SER A 945 12.92 12.37 -1.84
N ALA A 946 12.72 11.21 -1.21
CA ALA A 946 11.78 10.20 -1.70
C ALA A 946 10.34 10.72 -1.64
N ILE A 947 9.96 11.38 -0.54
CA ILE A 947 8.67 12.04 -0.40
C ILE A 947 8.50 13.12 -1.49
N ALA A 948 9.52 13.94 -1.73
CA ALA A 948 9.50 14.96 -2.78
C ALA A 948 9.31 14.36 -4.18
N ALA A 949 10.04 13.30 -4.54
CA ALA A 949 9.90 12.62 -5.83
C ALA A 949 8.46 12.12 -6.05
N ARG A 950 7.89 11.43 -5.06
CA ARG A 950 6.49 10.97 -5.10
C ARG A 950 5.48 12.12 -5.11
N GLY A 951 5.76 13.19 -4.34
CA GLY A 951 4.94 14.39 -4.29
C GLY A 951 4.87 15.10 -5.64
N MET A 952 6.00 15.18 -6.35
CA MET A 952 6.08 15.78 -7.68
C MET A 952 5.33 14.97 -8.73
N THR A 953 5.49 13.64 -8.75
CA THR A 953 4.75 12.79 -9.71
C THR A 953 3.24 12.84 -9.46
N THR A 954 2.83 12.94 -8.19
CA THR A 954 1.41 13.15 -7.82
C THR A 954 0.90 14.51 -8.26
N ALA A 955 1.66 15.59 -7.99
CA ALA A 955 1.28 16.94 -8.39
C ALA A 955 1.16 17.10 -9.91
N LEU A 956 1.99 16.39 -10.68
CA LEU A 956 1.98 16.43 -12.15
C LEU A 956 0.83 15.64 -12.80
N LYS A 957 0.00 14.92 -12.03
CA LYS A 957 -1.23 14.27 -12.49
C LYS A 957 -2.47 15.18 -12.37
N ASP A 958 -2.40 16.21 -11.53
CA ASP A 958 -3.48 17.17 -11.26
C ASP A 958 -3.17 18.48 -12.00
N ASP A 959 -4.15 19.10 -12.64
CA ASP A 959 -3.97 20.38 -13.35
C ASP A 959 -3.92 21.60 -12.41
N GLY A 960 -4.31 21.44 -11.14
CA GLY A 960 -4.38 22.50 -10.15
C GLY A 960 -3.02 22.97 -9.62
N ALA A 961 -2.97 24.24 -9.23
CA ALA A 961 -1.86 24.79 -8.44
C ALA A 961 -2.05 24.42 -6.95
N ALA A 962 -0.96 24.13 -6.23
CA ALA A 962 -1.05 23.71 -4.84
C ALA A 962 0.26 23.85 -4.05
N ILE A 963 0.12 23.82 -2.73
CA ILE A 963 1.18 23.82 -1.73
C ILE A 963 1.11 22.50 -0.97
N ARG A 964 2.24 21.79 -0.89
CA ARG A 964 2.40 20.56 -0.10
C ARG A 964 3.60 20.69 0.81
N ILE A 965 3.39 20.43 2.10
CA ILE A 965 4.44 20.43 3.11
C ILE A 965 4.40 19.07 3.81
N TRP A 966 5.44 18.26 3.63
CA TRP A 966 5.59 17.02 4.39
C TRP A 966 6.56 17.24 5.52
N SER A 967 6.10 17.08 6.75
CA SER A 967 6.92 17.16 7.97
C SER A 967 7.15 15.77 8.52
N VAL A 968 8.38 15.50 8.96
CA VAL A 968 8.80 14.23 9.54
C VAL A 968 9.03 14.46 11.04
N SER A 969 8.31 13.72 11.89
CA SER A 969 8.52 13.74 13.33
C SER A 969 9.82 13.03 13.73
N ASP A 970 10.27 13.22 14.97
CA ASP A 970 11.44 12.48 15.47
C ASP A 970 11.18 10.95 15.56
N GLU A 971 9.91 10.51 15.53
CA GLU A 971 9.48 9.10 15.44
C GLU A 971 9.31 8.62 13.99
N SER A 972 9.76 9.42 13.00
CA SER A 972 9.63 9.14 11.56
C SER A 972 8.19 9.15 11.01
N GLU A 973 7.23 9.72 11.74
CA GLU A 973 5.87 9.95 11.23
C GLU A 973 5.91 11.04 10.14
N VAL A 974 5.36 10.76 8.96
CA VAL A 974 5.25 11.74 7.88
C VAL A 974 3.86 12.36 7.87
N ARG A 975 3.76 13.66 8.14
CA ARG A 975 2.51 14.42 8.07
C ARG A 975 2.50 15.32 6.84
N LEU A 976 1.47 15.16 5.99
CA LEU A 976 1.20 16.06 4.88
C LEU A 976 0.26 17.18 5.32
N TYR A 977 0.73 18.42 5.19
CA TYR A 977 -0.13 19.59 5.09
C TYR A 977 -0.33 19.92 3.61
N PHE A 978 -1.56 19.82 3.12
CA PHE A 978 -1.93 20.09 1.73
C PHE A 978 -2.88 21.28 1.65
N ARG A 979 -2.63 22.19 0.70
CA ARG A 979 -3.53 23.30 0.40
C ARG A 979 -3.59 23.55 -1.12
N PRO A 980 -4.77 23.46 -1.75
CA PRO A 980 -4.98 23.98 -3.10
C PRO A 980 -4.67 25.49 -3.14
N ALA A 981 -4.18 25.97 -4.28
CA ALA A 981 -3.92 27.38 -4.44
C ALA A 981 -5.21 28.19 -4.41
N ALA A 982 -5.18 29.31 -3.69
CA ALA A 982 -6.24 30.30 -3.76
C ALA A 982 -6.11 31.14 -5.04
N GLU A 983 -7.25 31.48 -5.64
CA GLU A 983 -7.30 32.40 -6.78
C GLU A 983 -6.69 33.76 -6.42
N VAL A 984 -6.02 34.38 -7.39
CA VAL A 984 -5.27 35.63 -7.19
C VAL A 984 -5.80 36.76 -8.05
N THR A 985 -5.90 37.95 -7.45
CA THR A 985 -6.18 39.21 -8.14
C THR A 985 -4.88 40.00 -8.25
N ARG A 986 -4.56 40.47 -9.47
CA ARG A 986 -3.39 41.31 -9.74
C ARG A 986 -3.85 42.67 -10.22
N VAL A 987 -3.40 43.73 -9.55
CA VAL A 987 -3.74 45.11 -9.86
C VAL A 987 -2.45 45.86 -10.20
N THR A 988 -2.41 46.42 -11.41
CA THR A 988 -1.30 47.27 -11.85
C THR A 988 -1.59 48.71 -11.46
N LEU A 989 -0.69 49.29 -10.65
CA LEU A 989 -0.78 50.65 -10.12
C LEU A 989 0.54 51.37 -10.46
N GLY A 990 0.54 52.12 -11.57
CA GLY A 990 1.78 52.68 -12.15
C GLY A 990 2.71 51.57 -12.63
N ASP A 991 3.99 51.66 -12.26
CA ASP A 991 5.01 50.62 -12.58
C ASP A 991 4.95 49.42 -11.62
N TRP A 992 4.07 49.46 -10.61
CA TRP A 992 3.97 48.42 -9.61
C TRP A 992 2.80 47.46 -9.85
N THR A 993 3.01 46.19 -9.53
CA THR A 993 1.93 45.19 -9.49
C THR A 993 1.67 44.75 -8.06
N VAL A 994 0.44 44.97 -7.58
CA VAL A 994 -0.02 44.52 -6.27
C VAL A 994 -0.88 43.28 -6.45
N THR A 995 -0.55 42.20 -5.75
CA THR A 995 -1.25 40.92 -5.83
C THR A 995 -1.81 40.53 -4.46
N TYR A 996 -3.04 40.04 -4.43
CA TYR A 996 -3.65 39.44 -3.25
C TYR A 996 -4.52 38.25 -3.67
N ASP A 997 -4.68 37.29 -2.77
CA ASP A 997 -5.51 36.10 -2.99
C ASP A 997 -6.89 36.22 -2.32
N THR A 998 -7.79 35.32 -2.70
CA THR A 998 -9.15 35.23 -2.15
C THR A 998 -9.18 34.97 -0.63
N LEU A 999 -8.12 34.42 -0.03
CA LEU A 999 -8.03 34.23 1.43
C LEU A 999 -7.74 35.56 2.14
N VAL A 1000 -6.91 36.42 1.55
CA VAL A 1000 -6.70 37.80 2.04
C VAL A 1000 -7.99 38.60 1.92
N GLN A 1001 -8.71 38.47 0.80
CA GLN A 1001 -10.02 39.11 0.63
C GLN A 1001 -11.02 38.64 1.69
N ALA A 1002 -11.12 37.33 1.92
CA ALA A 1002 -11.99 36.77 2.95
C ALA A 1002 -11.60 37.22 4.37
N GLU A 1003 -10.29 37.38 4.65
CA GLU A 1003 -9.80 37.90 5.93
C GLU A 1003 -10.24 39.35 6.15
N LEU A 1004 -10.10 40.22 5.14
CA LEU A 1004 -10.56 41.61 5.20
C LEU A 1004 -12.08 41.69 5.39
N VAL A 1005 -12.84 40.86 4.68
CA VAL A 1005 -14.30 40.78 4.83
C VAL A 1005 -14.68 40.34 6.25
N ALA A 1006 -14.07 39.28 6.77
CA ALA A 1006 -14.34 38.79 8.12
C ALA A 1006 -13.98 39.82 9.21
N LEU A 1007 -12.89 40.57 9.03
CA LEU A 1007 -12.50 41.65 9.94
C LEU A 1007 -13.50 42.81 9.89
N ARG A 1008 -13.97 43.19 8.70
CA ARG A 1008 -15.02 44.21 8.51
C ARG A 1008 -16.32 43.79 9.19
N GLU A 1009 -16.84 42.60 8.88
CA GLU A 1009 -18.14 42.11 9.38
C GLU A 1009 -18.21 42.09 10.91
N ARG A 1010 -17.12 41.75 11.59
CA ARG A 1010 -17.03 41.73 13.06
C ARG A 1010 -17.17 43.12 13.71
N ASN A 1011 -16.92 44.19 12.95
CA ASN A 1011 -16.89 45.55 13.48
C ASN A 1011 -18.02 46.44 12.93
N LEU A 1012 -18.82 45.95 11.98
CA LEU A 1012 -19.99 46.67 11.49
C LEU A 1012 -20.95 47.02 12.64
N PRO A 1013 -21.56 48.22 12.64
CA PRO A 1013 -21.57 49.19 11.54
C PRO A 1013 -20.37 50.16 11.51
N HIS A 1014 -19.42 50.05 12.45
CA HIS A 1014 -18.28 50.96 12.53
C HIS A 1014 -17.17 50.58 11.55
N GLU A 1015 -16.41 51.59 11.12
CA GLU A 1015 -15.17 51.37 10.39
C GLU A 1015 -14.12 50.69 11.29
N THR A 1016 -13.35 49.78 10.71
CA THR A 1016 -12.19 49.11 11.31
C THR A 1016 -11.02 49.17 10.32
N GLY A 1017 -9.81 48.87 10.78
CA GLY A 1017 -8.64 48.77 9.92
C GLY A 1017 -7.42 48.24 10.64
N GLY A 1018 -6.28 48.22 9.96
CA GLY A 1018 -5.04 47.68 10.48
C GLY A 1018 -3.94 47.75 9.43
N VAL A 1019 -2.85 47.01 9.65
CA VAL A 1019 -1.74 46.96 8.69
C VAL A 1019 -1.84 45.75 7.77
N LEU A 1020 -1.27 45.89 6.57
CA LEU A 1020 -1.06 44.82 5.61
C LEU A 1020 0.36 44.28 5.74
N LEU A 1021 0.46 42.95 5.82
CA LEU A 1021 1.71 42.23 5.77
C LEU A 1021 1.86 41.56 4.40
N GLY A 1022 3.07 41.64 3.84
CA GLY A 1022 3.33 41.15 2.49
C GLY A 1022 4.80 41.00 2.15
N ILE A 1023 5.06 40.64 0.90
CA ILE A 1023 6.39 40.50 0.32
C ILE A 1023 6.54 41.61 -0.74
N SER A 1024 7.51 42.50 -0.56
CA SER A 1024 7.87 43.51 -1.55
C SER A 1024 9.16 43.13 -2.30
N ASP A 1025 9.09 43.16 -3.63
CA ASP A 1025 10.22 42.98 -4.54
C ASP A 1025 10.44 44.27 -5.33
N THR A 1026 11.41 45.07 -4.88
CA THR A 1026 11.79 46.33 -5.52
C THR A 1026 12.48 46.12 -6.86
N SER A 1027 13.04 44.94 -7.14
CA SER A 1027 13.67 44.66 -8.44
C SER A 1027 12.66 44.45 -9.56
N ARG A 1028 11.43 44.06 -9.21
CA ARG A 1028 10.31 43.81 -10.13
C ARG A 1028 9.13 44.74 -9.95
N HIS A 1029 9.25 45.70 -9.03
CA HIS A 1029 8.16 46.57 -8.63
C HIS A 1029 6.88 45.75 -8.33
N SER A 1030 6.97 44.75 -7.44
CA SER A 1030 5.81 43.95 -7.06
C SER A 1030 5.60 43.87 -5.56
N ILE A 1031 4.34 43.87 -5.14
CA ILE A 1031 3.91 43.66 -3.75
C ILE A 1031 2.91 42.50 -3.74
N HIS A 1032 3.20 41.46 -2.96
CA HIS A 1032 2.27 40.37 -2.70
C HIS A 1032 1.75 40.52 -1.27
N ILE A 1033 0.45 40.79 -1.11
CA ILE A 1033 -0.21 40.86 0.20
C ILE A 1033 -0.38 39.43 0.70
N VAL A 1034 0.17 39.14 1.88
CA VAL A 1034 0.14 37.82 2.53
C VAL A 1034 -1.03 37.74 3.50
N ARG A 1035 -1.27 38.81 4.28
CA ARG A 1035 -2.37 38.89 5.25
C ARG A 1035 -2.65 40.31 5.73
N ALA A 1036 -3.84 40.51 6.28
CA ALA A 1036 -4.25 41.71 7.00
C ALA A 1036 -4.24 41.43 8.52
N LEU A 1037 -3.72 42.37 9.31
CA LEU A 1037 -3.83 42.32 10.77
C LEU A 1037 -5.13 43.01 11.24
N PRO A 1038 -5.77 42.52 12.32
CA PRO A 1038 -6.91 43.20 12.93
C PRO A 1038 -6.51 44.57 13.51
N GLN A 1039 -7.51 45.39 13.85
CA GLN A 1039 -7.27 46.66 14.52
C GLN A 1039 -6.53 46.45 15.87
N PRO A 1040 -5.52 47.28 16.17
CA PRO A 1040 -4.95 47.34 17.52
C PRO A 1040 -6.02 47.63 18.57
N GLY A 1041 -5.84 47.12 19.79
CA GLY A 1041 -6.86 47.19 20.85
C GLY A 1041 -7.21 48.61 21.32
N ASP A 1042 -6.34 49.59 21.04
CA ASP A 1042 -6.50 51.02 21.31
C ASP A 1042 -7.08 51.82 20.12
N SER A 1043 -7.53 51.15 19.06
CA SER A 1043 -8.14 51.80 17.89
C SER A 1043 -9.54 52.34 18.19
N GLN A 1044 -9.94 53.42 17.51
CA GLN A 1044 -11.25 54.04 17.62
C GLN A 1044 -11.97 54.06 16.28
N GLY A 1045 -13.07 53.30 16.16
CA GLY A 1045 -13.91 53.22 14.97
C GLY A 1045 -15.27 53.88 15.17
N SER A 1046 -15.76 54.56 14.14
CA SER A 1046 -17.11 55.13 14.04
C SER A 1046 -17.69 54.87 12.65
N VAL A 1047 -18.92 55.30 12.39
CA VAL A 1047 -19.57 55.15 11.06
C VAL A 1047 -19.05 56.13 9.99
N THR A 1048 -18.10 57.02 10.31
CA THR A 1048 -17.56 58.01 9.36
C THR A 1048 -16.06 58.25 9.50
N ARG A 1049 -15.39 57.54 10.41
CA ARG A 1049 -13.98 57.74 10.75
C ARG A 1049 -13.44 56.53 11.49
N PHE A 1050 -12.23 56.13 11.12
CA PHE A 1050 -11.39 55.20 11.86
C PHE A 1050 -10.05 55.84 12.25
N GLU A 1051 -9.62 55.63 13.49
CA GLU A 1051 -8.29 56.00 13.99
C GLU A 1051 -7.58 54.74 14.50
N ARG A 1052 -6.52 54.33 13.80
CA ARG A 1052 -5.76 53.12 14.12
C ARG A 1052 -4.88 53.36 15.35
N GLY A 1053 -5.06 52.52 16.37
CA GLY A 1053 -4.17 52.47 17.53
C GLY A 1053 -2.78 51.90 17.20
N VAL A 1054 -1.90 51.80 18.19
CA VAL A 1054 -0.53 51.28 18.02
C VAL A 1054 -0.18 50.16 18.99
N SER A 1055 -1.05 49.87 19.96
CA SER A 1055 -0.78 48.91 21.03
C SER A 1055 -0.53 47.50 20.49
N GLY A 1056 0.68 46.97 20.72
CA GLY A 1056 1.09 45.61 20.31
C GLY A 1056 1.38 45.43 18.83
N LEU A 1057 1.25 46.50 18.01
CA LEU A 1057 1.37 46.40 16.56
C LEU A 1057 2.81 46.13 16.12
N ARG A 1058 3.79 46.80 16.74
CA ARG A 1058 5.21 46.64 16.40
C ARG A 1058 5.67 45.21 16.68
N GLU A 1059 5.24 44.64 17.80
CA GLU A 1059 5.54 43.27 18.20
C GLU A 1059 4.91 42.27 17.23
N ALA A 1060 3.66 42.49 16.82
CA ALA A 1060 2.99 41.63 15.85
C ALA A 1060 3.68 41.63 14.47
N VAL A 1061 4.10 42.80 13.98
CA VAL A 1061 4.86 42.92 12.73
C VAL A 1061 6.23 42.26 12.85
N ALA A 1062 6.94 42.47 13.96
CA ALA A 1062 8.24 41.86 14.23
C ALA A 1062 8.15 40.32 14.29
N ALA A 1063 7.16 39.79 15.00
CA ALA A 1063 6.93 38.35 15.09
C ALA A 1063 6.65 37.72 13.71
N ALA A 1064 5.86 38.39 12.87
CA ALA A 1064 5.60 37.92 11.52
C ALA A 1064 6.87 37.94 10.64
N ALA A 1065 7.70 38.98 10.77
CA ALA A 1065 8.97 39.05 10.07
C ALA A 1065 9.93 37.95 10.52
N GLU A 1066 10.08 37.72 11.83
CA GLU A 1066 10.96 36.67 12.36
C GLU A 1066 10.51 35.27 11.94
N ALA A 1067 9.22 34.96 12.04
CA ALA A 1067 8.66 33.66 11.64
C ALA A 1067 8.85 33.35 10.14
N SER A 1068 9.05 34.38 9.31
CA SER A 1068 9.24 34.26 7.87
C SER A 1068 10.68 34.43 7.39
N LEU A 1069 11.67 34.45 8.31
CA LEU A 1069 13.07 34.78 7.99
C LEU A 1069 13.18 36.13 7.24
N HIS A 1070 12.41 37.11 7.68
CA HIS A 1070 12.31 38.46 7.14
C HIS A 1070 11.82 38.57 5.68
N GLN A 1071 11.14 37.54 5.16
CA GLN A 1071 10.48 37.63 3.85
C GLN A 1071 9.18 38.45 3.92
N VAL A 1072 8.37 38.24 4.96
CA VAL A 1072 7.13 38.99 5.21
C VAL A 1072 7.46 40.23 6.01
N ARG A 1073 6.94 41.37 5.57
CA ARG A 1073 7.13 42.69 6.21
C ARG A 1073 5.86 43.52 6.13
N TYR A 1074 5.87 44.67 6.80
CA TYR A 1074 4.85 45.70 6.61
C TYR A 1074 4.90 46.21 5.16
N VAL A 1075 3.76 46.23 4.48
CA VAL A 1075 3.65 46.71 3.08
C VAL A 1075 2.62 47.81 2.88
N GLY A 1076 1.79 48.12 3.89
CA GLY A 1076 0.77 49.17 3.78
C GLY A 1076 -0.28 49.12 4.90
N GLU A 1077 -1.30 49.95 4.75
CA GLU A 1077 -2.44 50.04 5.67
C GLU A 1077 -3.74 49.54 5.00
N TRP A 1078 -4.72 49.13 5.79
CA TRP A 1078 -6.07 48.85 5.31
C TRP A 1078 -7.12 49.41 6.27
N HIS A 1079 -8.29 49.74 5.72
CA HIS A 1079 -9.48 50.02 6.52
C HIS A 1079 -10.76 49.62 5.75
N SER A 1080 -11.90 49.65 6.44
CA SER A 1080 -13.20 49.32 5.85
C SER A 1080 -14.16 50.50 5.88
N HIS A 1081 -14.99 50.65 4.85
CA HIS A 1081 -16.12 51.57 4.87
C HIS A 1081 -17.42 50.89 5.38
N PRO A 1082 -18.36 51.63 5.99
CA PRO A 1082 -19.63 51.09 6.53
C PRO A 1082 -20.55 50.47 5.46
N VAL A 1083 -21.63 49.83 5.90
CA VAL A 1083 -22.65 49.26 4.99
C VAL A 1083 -23.24 50.34 4.10
N GLY A 1084 -23.39 50.03 2.81
CA GLY A 1084 -23.96 50.90 1.78
C GLY A 1084 -22.99 51.97 1.26
N SER A 1085 -21.72 51.94 1.66
CA SER A 1085 -20.71 52.93 1.27
C SER A 1085 -19.77 52.38 0.18
N SER A 1086 -19.39 53.24 -0.79
CA SER A 1086 -18.42 52.90 -1.85
C SER A 1086 -17.01 52.73 -1.28
N THR A 1087 -16.15 51.92 -1.90
CA THR A 1087 -14.70 51.82 -1.58
C THR A 1087 -13.86 52.95 -2.19
N THR A 1088 -14.50 53.97 -2.77
CA THR A 1088 -13.81 55.18 -3.26
C THR A 1088 -13.21 55.95 -2.08
N PRO A 1089 -11.93 56.35 -2.14
CA PRO A 1089 -11.28 57.07 -1.03
C PRO A 1089 -11.94 58.42 -0.77
N SER A 1090 -12.09 58.75 0.51
CA SER A 1090 -12.44 60.09 0.99
C SER A 1090 -11.23 61.03 0.95
N THR A 1091 -11.45 62.32 1.21
CA THR A 1091 -10.35 63.28 1.35
C THR A 1091 -9.42 62.94 2.52
N ILE A 1092 -9.94 62.28 3.57
CA ILE A 1092 -9.14 61.84 4.73
C ILE A 1092 -8.22 60.70 4.29
N ASP A 1093 -8.72 59.75 3.52
CA ASP A 1093 -7.93 58.60 3.04
C ASP A 1093 -6.81 59.03 2.10
N LEU A 1094 -7.10 59.96 1.18
CA LEU A 1094 -6.06 60.54 0.31
C LEU A 1094 -5.00 61.32 1.12
N SER A 1095 -5.41 62.04 2.16
CA SER A 1095 -4.45 62.75 3.04
C SER A 1095 -3.56 61.77 3.80
N GLN A 1096 -4.14 60.67 4.31
CA GLN A 1096 -3.39 59.61 4.99
C GLN A 1096 -2.43 58.90 4.02
N LEU A 1097 -2.87 58.60 2.79
CA LEU A 1097 -2.02 58.01 1.76
C LEU A 1097 -0.84 58.92 1.42
N SER A 1098 -1.06 60.23 1.32
CA SER A 1098 0.01 61.21 1.10
C SER A 1098 1.01 61.20 2.26
N TRP A 1099 0.53 61.19 3.50
CA TRP A 1099 1.41 61.10 4.68
C TRP A 1099 2.22 59.79 4.72
N LEU A 1100 1.58 58.64 4.45
CA LEU A 1100 2.27 57.35 4.35
C LEU A 1100 3.32 57.34 3.23
N THR A 1101 3.04 58.05 2.13
CA THR A 1101 3.98 58.18 1.01
C THR A 1101 5.24 58.92 1.45
N GLU A 1102 5.10 60.01 2.19
CA GLU A 1102 6.24 60.78 2.70
C GLU A 1102 7.13 59.95 3.63
N GLU A 1103 6.54 59.11 4.50
CA GLU A 1103 7.28 58.26 5.43
C GLU A 1103 7.97 57.06 4.73
N LEU A 1104 7.29 56.38 3.80
CA LEU A 1104 7.81 55.16 3.16
C LEU A 1104 8.74 55.44 1.97
N GLU A 1105 8.72 56.66 1.42
CA GLU A 1105 9.63 57.08 0.35
C GLU A 1105 11.10 56.99 0.78
N ASP A 1106 11.42 57.28 2.05
CA ASP A 1106 12.77 57.16 2.61
C ASP A 1106 13.28 55.70 2.62
N GLU A 1107 12.37 54.72 2.61
CA GLU A 1107 12.68 53.28 2.52
C GLU A 1107 12.64 52.74 1.07
N GLY A 1108 12.26 53.57 0.09
CA GLY A 1108 12.17 53.18 -1.32
C GLY A 1108 11.02 52.21 -1.64
N ILE A 1109 9.98 52.18 -0.79
CA ILE A 1109 8.79 51.33 -0.94
C ILE A 1109 7.56 52.25 -1.12
N PRO A 1110 6.67 52.00 -2.10
CA PRO A 1110 5.48 52.83 -2.27
C PRO A 1110 4.47 52.61 -1.14
N ALA A 1111 3.71 53.64 -0.79
CA ALA A 1111 2.66 53.53 0.22
C ALA A 1111 1.43 52.81 -0.34
N LEU A 1112 1.07 51.67 0.23
CA LEU A 1112 -0.12 50.91 -0.18
C LEU A 1112 -1.26 51.14 0.82
N MET A 1113 -2.46 51.39 0.30
CA MET A 1113 -3.69 51.44 1.07
C MET A 1113 -4.76 50.54 0.45
N ALA A 1114 -5.42 49.73 1.27
CA ALA A 1114 -6.59 48.94 0.87
C ALA A 1114 -7.87 49.41 1.58
N ILE A 1115 -8.94 49.61 0.81
CA ILE A 1115 -10.26 49.98 1.33
C ILE A 1115 -11.24 48.84 1.06
N ALA A 1116 -11.77 48.23 2.12
CA ALA A 1116 -12.73 47.13 2.07
C ALA A 1116 -14.18 47.63 2.19
N GLY A 1117 -15.06 47.18 1.29
CA GLY A 1117 -16.47 47.58 1.23
C GLY A 1117 -17.44 46.40 1.17
N ASP A 1118 -18.66 46.67 0.69
CA ASP A 1118 -19.70 45.64 0.58
C ASP A 1118 -19.38 44.59 -0.49
N HIS A 1119 -19.96 43.39 -0.32
CA HIS A 1119 -19.85 42.26 -1.25
C HIS A 1119 -18.39 41.85 -1.58
N GLY A 1120 -17.48 42.05 -0.63
CA GLY A 1120 -16.06 41.74 -0.82
C GLY A 1120 -15.30 42.70 -1.73
N SER A 1121 -15.87 43.88 -2.03
CA SER A 1121 -15.17 44.91 -2.81
C SER A 1121 -13.91 45.39 -2.08
N ILE A 1122 -12.80 45.47 -2.82
CA ILE A 1122 -11.52 46.01 -2.34
C ILE A 1122 -11.02 47.01 -3.36
N THR A 1123 -10.72 48.23 -2.92
CA THR A 1123 -9.98 49.21 -3.72
C THR A 1123 -8.56 49.32 -3.18
N LEU A 1124 -7.57 49.17 -4.06
CA LEU A 1124 -6.16 49.37 -3.75
C LEU A 1124 -5.69 50.71 -4.30
N LEU A 1125 -4.98 51.45 -3.47
CA LEU A 1125 -4.38 52.74 -3.80
C LEU A 1125 -2.88 52.65 -3.53
N LEU A 1126 -2.09 53.24 -4.42
CA LEU A 1126 -0.64 53.27 -4.29
C LEU A 1126 -0.15 54.72 -4.37
N GLY A 1127 0.45 55.19 -3.28
CA GLY A 1127 1.08 56.50 -3.18
C GLY A 1127 2.57 56.42 -3.51
N GLY A 1128 3.02 57.31 -4.39
CA GLY A 1128 4.41 57.43 -4.78
C GLY A 1128 4.65 58.69 -5.62
N ARG A 1129 5.83 59.29 -5.53
CA ARG A 1129 6.20 60.40 -6.43
C ARG A 1129 6.54 59.85 -7.80
N GLN A 1130 5.86 60.32 -8.86
CA GLN A 1130 6.35 60.11 -10.22
C GLN A 1130 7.74 60.77 -10.36
N ARG A 1131 8.79 59.97 -10.53
CA ARG A 1131 10.01 60.48 -11.17
C ARG A 1131 9.68 60.73 -12.64
N ALA A 1132 9.36 61.99 -12.98
CA ALA A 1132 9.32 62.41 -14.36
C ALA A 1132 10.68 62.09 -15.04
N PRO A 1133 10.71 61.63 -16.30
CA PRO A 1133 11.96 61.33 -17.00
C PRO A 1133 12.92 62.52 -17.11
N ASP A 1134 12.47 63.76 -16.89
CA ASP A 1134 13.33 64.95 -16.87
C ASP A 1134 12.79 65.99 -15.89
N GLY A 1135 13.41 66.10 -14.71
CA GLY A 1135 13.66 67.36 -14.00
C GLY A 1135 12.53 68.37 -13.68
N VAL A 1136 11.24 68.05 -13.83
CA VAL A 1136 10.14 68.99 -13.51
C VAL A 1136 9.09 68.33 -12.63
N ARG A 1137 8.90 68.92 -11.44
CA ARG A 1137 7.94 68.49 -10.41
C ARG A 1137 6.50 68.76 -10.88
N LYS A 1138 5.67 67.72 -10.88
CA LYS A 1138 4.22 67.84 -10.72
C LYS A 1138 3.77 66.85 -9.66
N GLU A 1139 3.18 67.38 -8.60
CA GLU A 1139 2.38 66.62 -7.64
C GLU A 1139 1.00 66.38 -8.29
N CYS A 1140 0.56 65.12 -8.37
CA CYS A 1140 -0.83 64.77 -8.61
C CYS A 1140 -1.31 63.92 -7.44
N ALA A 1141 -2.51 64.26 -6.96
CA ALA A 1141 -3.26 63.58 -5.90
C ALA A 1141 -4.01 62.35 -6.41
#